data_AF-A0A652KDF6-F1
#
_entry.id   AF-A0A652KDF6-F1
#
_cell.length_a   1.000
_cell.length_b   1.000
_cell.length_c   1.000
_cell.angle_alpha   90.00
_cell.angle_beta   90.00
_cell.angle_gamma   90.00
#
_symmetry.space_group_name_H-M   'P 1'
#
loop_
_entity.id
_entity.type
_entity.pdbx_description
1 polymer ?
#
loop_
_entity_poly.entity_id
_entity_poly.type
_entity_poly.pdbx_seq_one_letter_code
_entity_poly.pdbx_strand_id
1 'polypeptide(L)'
;MTDTTRKLPVTDLSLVVLIGASGSGKSTFARRHFKPTEVISSDFCRGLVADDENDQSASRDAFDVLHYIAGKRLEAGRLTVVDATNVQQEARRQLVQLARKHDVLPIAIVLDLPEDVCRTRNAARPDRADMPAHVVQRHRRELRRSLRGLEREGFRKVHVLRSVEEVDAAEVVTEKRFNDLRHLTGPFDIIGDIHGCRSELETLLGRLGYVDGHHPEGRTAVFVGDLVDRGPDSPGVLRRVMGMVAAGDALCVPGNHENKLGRWLKGRKVQETHGLAETIEQLGRESEEFRAEVGGFIDGLVSHYVLDEGRLVVCHAGLPEKYHGRTSGRVRSHALYGDTTGETDEFGLPVRYPWAEDYRGRAAVVYGHTPVPNTSWINNTICLDTGAVFGGKMTALRWPERELVDVPAEKVWYEPARPLTTEAPGGHQGRPLDLADVHGRRVVETRQMGNVGVREENAAAALEVMSRFAIDPRLLGYLPPTMAPTATSRAEGFLEHPAEAFAQYAADGVQRVVCEEKHMGSRAVALVCRDAEAARERFGVDAAEGVTGSLHTRTGRPFFDDRAVTEEVLARLRAAVTAAGLWDELDTDWLLLDGELMPWSLKSAGLLRAQYAAVGAASRAVFPGALGALEQAVARGVEGVDALLAKQRERAADAEAFTEAYRRYCWPTQGLEGVRFAPFQLLAVRGRSLAALPHDEQLGLLDRLVEHDPAGLLQVTRRLVVDTGDEASVRAGVDWWLEMTAAGGEGMVVKPLAALVRDGKGRLVQPGVKVRGREYLRIIYGPEYTRPENLERLRNRFLGHKRSLALREYALGLEALDRLAEDEPLWRIHEAVFAVLALESEPVDPRL
;
A
#
# COMPACT_ATOMS: atom_id res chain seq x y z
N MET A 1 -48.59 29.43 -16.12
CA MET A 1 -47.53 29.17 -17.12
C MET A 1 -46.60 28.14 -16.49
N THR A 2 -46.60 26.92 -17.01
CA THR A 2 -45.77 25.83 -16.51
C THR A 2 -44.31 26.16 -16.80
N ASP A 3 -43.57 26.45 -15.74
CA ASP A 3 -42.13 26.71 -15.74
C ASP A 3 -41.41 25.39 -16.08
N THR A 4 -41.28 25.09 -17.37
CA THR A 4 -40.62 23.86 -17.83
C THR A 4 -39.12 24.05 -17.80
N THR A 5 -38.51 23.77 -16.64
CA THR A 5 -37.06 23.68 -16.47
C THR A 5 -36.47 22.70 -17.49
N ARG A 6 -35.41 23.11 -18.20
CA ARG A 6 -34.74 22.30 -19.22
C ARG A 6 -33.50 21.63 -18.64
N LYS A 7 -33.56 20.33 -18.37
CA LYS A 7 -32.44 19.55 -17.84
C LYS A 7 -31.38 19.29 -18.91
N LEU A 8 -30.13 19.59 -18.58
CA LEU A 8 -28.93 19.37 -19.39
C LEU A 8 -28.04 18.33 -18.71
N PRO A 9 -28.18 17.04 -19.04
CA PRO A 9 -27.40 15.99 -18.41
C PRO A 9 -25.91 16.08 -18.77
N VAL A 10 -25.06 16.10 -17.74
CA VAL A 10 -23.60 16.12 -17.83
C VAL A 10 -23.03 15.01 -16.98
N THR A 11 -22.14 14.20 -17.55
CA THR A 11 -21.53 13.09 -16.81
C THR A 11 -20.52 13.59 -15.79
N ASP A 12 -20.54 13.04 -14.58
CA ASP A 12 -19.68 13.40 -13.43
C ASP A 12 -18.17 13.43 -13.75
N LEU A 13 -17.72 12.58 -14.67
CA LEU A 13 -16.39 12.61 -15.27
C LEU A 13 -16.50 12.86 -16.79
N SER A 14 -16.39 14.13 -17.18
CA SER A 14 -16.44 14.55 -18.58
C SER A 14 -15.65 15.83 -18.83
N LEU A 15 -15.41 16.11 -20.11
CA LEU A 15 -14.96 17.41 -20.59
C LEU A 15 -16.13 18.15 -21.22
N VAL A 16 -16.65 19.16 -20.52
CA VAL A 16 -17.71 20.03 -21.03
C VAL A 16 -17.07 21.19 -21.79
N VAL A 17 -17.49 21.39 -23.03
CA VAL A 17 -17.03 22.48 -23.89
C VAL A 17 -18.19 23.45 -24.09
N LEU A 18 -18.05 24.66 -23.56
CA LEU A 18 -19.01 25.73 -23.84
C LEU A 18 -18.73 26.29 -25.24
N ILE A 19 -19.77 26.40 -26.07
CA ILE A 19 -19.65 26.84 -27.46
C ILE A 19 -20.61 28.01 -27.68
N GLY A 20 -20.12 29.13 -28.17
CA GLY A 20 -20.97 30.29 -28.43
C GLY A 20 -20.20 31.56 -28.75
N ALA A 21 -20.85 32.47 -29.45
CA ALA A 21 -20.25 33.76 -29.81
C ALA A 21 -19.87 34.59 -28.56
N SER A 22 -18.98 35.56 -28.73
CA SER A 22 -18.73 36.55 -27.68
C SER A 22 -20.05 37.27 -27.34
N GLY A 23 -20.37 37.43 -26.06
CA GLY A 23 -21.64 38.00 -25.61
C GLY A 23 -22.81 37.02 -25.50
N SER A 24 -22.64 35.74 -25.88
CA SER A 24 -23.70 34.72 -25.75
C SER A 24 -24.01 34.31 -24.30
N GLY A 25 -23.20 34.74 -23.33
CA GLY A 25 -23.43 34.47 -21.91
C GLY A 25 -22.71 33.23 -21.35
N LYS A 26 -21.77 32.61 -22.08
CA LYS A 26 -21.05 31.39 -21.64
C LYS A 26 -20.45 31.50 -20.23
N SER A 27 -19.67 32.53 -19.94
CA SER A 27 -19.04 32.69 -18.63
C SER A 27 -20.06 32.88 -17.50
N THR A 28 -21.17 33.55 -17.78
CA THR A 28 -22.29 33.68 -16.83
C THR A 28 -22.99 32.34 -16.61
N PHE A 29 -23.24 31.59 -17.69
CA PHE A 29 -23.78 30.24 -17.62
C PHE A 29 -22.86 29.30 -16.82
N ALA A 30 -21.55 29.36 -17.10
CA ALA A 30 -20.54 28.56 -16.41
C ALA A 30 -20.55 28.81 -14.90
N ARG A 31 -20.52 30.09 -14.49
CA ARG A 31 -20.56 30.50 -13.07
C ARG A 31 -21.86 30.13 -12.37
N ARG A 32 -22.98 30.07 -13.09
CA ARG A 32 -24.29 29.70 -12.52
C ARG A 32 -24.40 28.20 -12.26
N HIS A 33 -23.80 27.37 -13.11
CA HIS A 33 -24.05 25.92 -13.14
C HIS A 33 -22.87 25.05 -12.69
N PHE A 34 -21.66 25.59 -12.61
CA PHE A 34 -20.46 24.83 -12.26
C PHE A 34 -19.66 25.54 -11.17
N LYS A 35 -18.86 24.78 -10.41
CA LYS A 35 -17.99 25.35 -9.38
C LYS A 35 -16.89 26.20 -10.03
N PRO A 36 -16.42 27.28 -9.39
CA PRO A 36 -15.31 28.09 -9.91
C PRO A 36 -14.08 27.25 -10.28
N THR A 37 -13.78 26.21 -9.50
CA THR A 37 -12.66 25.30 -9.74
C THR A 37 -12.87 24.36 -10.94
N GLU A 38 -14.09 24.17 -11.42
CA GLU A 38 -14.41 23.30 -12.56
C GLU A 38 -14.23 24.00 -13.90
N VAL A 39 -14.29 25.33 -13.91
CA VAL A 39 -14.29 26.15 -15.13
C VAL A 39 -12.88 26.67 -15.41
N ILE A 40 -12.34 26.29 -16.57
CA ILE A 40 -11.08 26.81 -17.10
C ILE A 40 -11.39 27.75 -18.26
N SER A 41 -11.15 29.05 -18.06
CA SER A 41 -11.43 30.10 -19.05
C SER A 41 -10.17 30.43 -19.85
N SER A 42 -10.31 30.57 -21.18
CA SER A 42 -9.21 31.06 -22.02
C SER A 42 -8.81 32.49 -21.69
N ASP A 43 -9.74 33.30 -21.21
CA ASP A 43 -9.49 34.70 -20.84
C ASP A 43 -8.66 34.75 -19.54
N PHE A 44 -9.00 33.91 -18.54
CA PHE A 44 -8.22 33.77 -17.32
C PHE A 44 -6.79 33.26 -17.59
N CYS A 45 -6.65 32.21 -18.41
CA CYS A 45 -5.34 31.68 -18.78
C CYS A 45 -4.48 32.71 -19.54
N ARG A 46 -5.11 33.64 -20.26
CA ARG A 46 -4.42 34.74 -20.95
C ARG A 46 -3.92 35.80 -19.97
N GLY A 47 -4.74 36.17 -18.99
CA GLY A 47 -4.30 37.01 -17.88
C GLY A 47 -3.09 36.44 -17.15
N LEU A 48 -3.00 35.11 -16.97
CA LEU A 48 -1.83 34.47 -16.33
C LEU A 48 -0.53 34.59 -17.12
N VAL A 49 -0.58 34.71 -18.45
CA VAL A 49 0.63 34.71 -19.30
C VAL A 49 1.00 36.10 -19.83
N ALA A 50 0.06 37.05 -19.83
CA ALA A 50 0.25 38.39 -20.42
C ALA A 50 -0.19 39.55 -19.51
N ASP A 51 -0.62 39.26 -18.27
CA ASP A 51 -1.20 40.24 -17.33
C ASP A 51 -2.44 41.00 -17.87
N ASP A 52 -3.01 40.56 -19.00
CA ASP A 52 -4.21 41.10 -19.64
C ASP A 52 -5.07 39.98 -20.25
N GLU A 53 -6.31 39.84 -19.76
CA GLU A 53 -7.29 38.86 -20.26
C GLU A 53 -7.79 39.14 -21.70
N ASN A 54 -7.42 40.28 -22.30
CA ASN A 54 -7.81 40.66 -23.65
C ASN A 54 -6.66 40.64 -24.66
N ASP A 55 -5.41 40.42 -24.25
CA ASP A 55 -4.25 40.41 -25.16
C ASP A 55 -4.28 39.21 -26.12
N GLN A 56 -4.77 39.44 -27.35
CA GLN A 56 -4.90 38.40 -28.35
C GLN A 56 -3.56 37.83 -28.85
N SER A 57 -2.43 38.52 -28.63
CA SER A 57 -1.10 38.04 -29.04
C SER A 57 -0.67 36.79 -28.25
N ALA A 58 -1.09 36.68 -26.99
CA ALA A 58 -0.79 35.57 -26.09
C ALA A 58 -1.76 34.37 -26.24
N SER A 59 -2.56 34.30 -27.31
CA SER A 59 -3.60 33.26 -27.46
C SER A 59 -3.04 31.85 -27.44
N ARG A 60 -1.90 31.64 -28.09
CA ARG A 60 -1.27 30.32 -28.15
C ARG A 60 -0.90 29.83 -26.75
N ASP A 61 -0.17 30.65 -26.01
CA ASP A 61 0.32 30.30 -24.66
C ASP A 61 -0.85 30.14 -23.68
N ALA A 62 -1.89 30.98 -23.78
CA ALA A 62 -3.11 30.84 -22.98
C ALA A 62 -3.81 29.48 -23.21
N PHE A 63 -3.91 29.02 -24.46
CA PHE A 63 -4.50 27.72 -24.77
C PHE A 63 -3.60 26.55 -24.34
N ASP A 64 -2.28 26.70 -24.38
CA ASP A 64 -1.34 25.68 -23.87
C ASP A 64 -1.52 25.47 -22.35
N VAL A 65 -1.63 26.56 -21.58
CA VAL A 65 -1.94 26.52 -20.14
C VAL A 65 -3.31 25.90 -19.89
N LEU A 66 -4.34 26.31 -20.66
CA LEU A 66 -5.69 25.77 -20.55
C LEU A 66 -5.73 24.25 -20.76
N HIS A 67 -5.09 23.75 -21.82
CA HIS A 67 -5.03 22.32 -22.10
C HIS A 67 -4.26 21.55 -21.02
N TYR A 68 -3.19 22.13 -20.48
CA TYR A 68 -2.42 21.51 -19.40
C TYR A 68 -3.26 21.36 -18.12
N ILE A 69 -3.92 22.44 -17.68
CA ILE A 69 -4.77 22.42 -16.49
C ILE A 69 -5.95 21.46 -16.70
N ALA A 70 -6.62 21.54 -17.84
CA ALA A 70 -7.73 20.65 -18.16
C ALA A 70 -7.29 19.17 -18.17
N GLY A 71 -6.13 18.86 -18.76
CA GLY A 71 -5.56 17.52 -18.76
C GLY A 71 -5.30 16.99 -17.35
N LYS A 72 -4.69 17.79 -16.46
CA LYS A 72 -4.42 17.41 -15.07
C LYS A 72 -5.70 17.15 -14.26
N ARG A 73 -6.74 17.95 -14.49
CA ARG A 73 -8.05 17.75 -13.85
C ARG A 73 -8.73 16.46 -14.33
N LEU A 74 -8.71 16.20 -15.64
CA LEU A 74 -9.27 14.98 -16.21
C LEU A 74 -8.50 13.73 -15.75
N GLU A 75 -7.17 13.81 -15.69
CA GLU A 75 -6.30 12.76 -15.12
C GLU A 75 -6.70 12.44 -13.68
N ALA A 76 -6.95 13.45 -12.84
CA ALA A 76 -7.44 13.29 -11.47
C ALA A 76 -8.94 12.91 -11.35
N GLY A 77 -9.61 12.58 -12.45
CA GLY A 77 -11.01 12.13 -12.43
C GLY A 77 -12.01 13.24 -12.10
N ARG A 78 -11.71 14.49 -12.45
CA ARG A 78 -12.57 15.66 -12.15
C ARG A 78 -13.32 16.16 -13.39
N LEU A 79 -14.61 16.50 -13.21
CA LEU A 79 -15.38 17.28 -14.17
C LEU A 79 -14.62 18.56 -14.53
N THR A 80 -14.50 18.82 -15.84
CA THR A 80 -13.76 19.97 -16.35
C THR A 80 -14.59 20.67 -17.42
N VAL A 81 -14.77 21.97 -17.26
CA VAL A 81 -15.54 22.84 -18.15
C VAL A 81 -14.60 23.83 -18.80
N VAL A 82 -14.59 23.88 -20.13
CA VAL A 82 -13.79 24.84 -20.90
C VAL A 82 -14.69 26.00 -21.33
N ASP A 83 -14.42 27.18 -20.80
CA ASP A 83 -15.06 28.44 -21.20
C ASP A 83 -14.18 29.19 -22.21
N ALA A 84 -14.53 29.03 -23.48
CA ALA A 84 -13.97 29.79 -24.60
C ALA A 84 -15.04 29.93 -25.68
N THR A 85 -14.80 30.71 -26.73
CA THR A 85 -15.79 30.83 -27.83
C THR A 85 -16.05 29.50 -28.53
N ASN A 86 -14.99 28.70 -28.76
CA ASN A 86 -15.04 27.35 -29.33
C ASN A 86 -15.86 27.21 -30.63
N VAL A 87 -16.06 28.31 -31.37
CA VAL A 87 -16.90 28.33 -32.59
C VAL A 87 -16.19 27.70 -33.81
N GLN A 88 -14.86 27.61 -33.76
CA GLN A 88 -14.04 27.01 -34.82
C GLN A 88 -13.80 25.51 -34.57
N GLN A 89 -13.88 24.72 -35.64
CA GLN A 89 -13.71 23.27 -35.58
C GLN A 89 -12.32 22.86 -35.08
N GLU A 90 -11.25 23.55 -35.50
CA GLU A 90 -9.88 23.21 -35.11
C GLU A 90 -9.64 23.38 -33.61
N ALA A 91 -10.19 24.45 -33.00
CA ALA A 91 -10.13 24.65 -31.55
C ALA A 91 -10.83 23.52 -30.78
N ARG A 92 -12.01 23.08 -31.26
CA ARG A 92 -12.74 21.96 -30.65
C ARG A 92 -12.05 20.62 -30.85
N ARG A 93 -11.34 20.43 -31.97
CA ARG A 93 -10.60 19.20 -32.26
C ARG A 93 -9.58 18.89 -31.17
N GLN A 94 -8.84 19.88 -30.70
CA GLN A 94 -7.86 19.72 -29.62
C GLN A 94 -8.53 19.31 -28.30
N LEU A 95 -9.68 19.91 -27.96
CA LEU A 95 -10.46 19.55 -26.78
C LEU A 95 -11.04 18.13 -26.86
N VAL A 96 -11.56 17.73 -28.03
CA VAL A 96 -12.02 16.35 -28.25
C VAL A 96 -10.87 15.36 -28.17
N GLN A 97 -9.70 15.70 -28.71
CA GLN A 97 -8.49 14.89 -28.58
C GLN A 97 -8.04 14.77 -27.12
N LEU A 98 -8.12 15.85 -26.34
CA LEU A 98 -7.83 15.85 -24.91
C LEU A 98 -8.79 14.92 -24.15
N ALA A 99 -10.10 15.02 -24.39
CA ALA A 99 -11.09 14.12 -23.81
C ALA A 99 -10.80 12.65 -24.15
N ARG A 100 -10.46 12.37 -25.42
CA ARG A 100 -10.08 11.01 -25.87
C ARG A 100 -8.79 10.52 -25.20
N LYS A 101 -7.78 11.37 -25.05
CA LYS A 101 -6.50 11.04 -24.40
C LYS A 101 -6.73 10.53 -22.97
N HIS A 102 -7.67 11.14 -22.25
CA HIS A 102 -8.02 10.80 -20.86
C HIS A 102 -9.24 9.87 -20.71
N ASP A 103 -9.71 9.25 -21.80
CA ASP A 103 -10.83 8.31 -21.81
C ASP A 103 -12.12 8.83 -21.14
N VAL A 104 -12.44 10.12 -21.37
CA VAL A 104 -13.67 10.75 -20.88
C VAL A 104 -14.57 11.19 -22.04
N LEU A 105 -15.85 11.41 -21.75
CA LEU A 105 -16.82 11.87 -22.73
C LEU A 105 -16.69 13.38 -22.98
N PRO A 106 -16.50 13.84 -24.22
CA PRO A 106 -16.66 15.25 -24.57
C PRO A 106 -18.15 15.60 -24.71
N ILE A 107 -18.59 16.65 -24.01
CA ILE A 107 -19.96 17.15 -24.00
C ILE A 107 -19.96 18.60 -24.49
N ALA A 108 -20.82 18.93 -25.46
CA ALA A 108 -20.97 20.29 -25.96
C ALA A 108 -22.21 20.94 -25.35
N ILE A 109 -22.05 22.14 -24.76
CA ILE A 109 -23.17 23.03 -24.41
C ILE A 109 -23.07 24.27 -25.29
N VAL A 110 -24.01 24.39 -26.21
CA VAL A 110 -24.04 25.41 -27.25
C VAL A 110 -25.03 26.52 -26.89
N LEU A 111 -24.55 27.76 -26.84
CA LEU A 111 -25.36 28.97 -26.67
C LEU A 111 -25.45 29.71 -28.02
N ASP A 112 -26.44 29.35 -28.85
CA ASP A 112 -26.73 29.95 -30.16
C ASP A 112 -27.79 31.06 -30.05
N LEU A 113 -27.43 32.15 -29.38
CA LEU A 113 -28.34 33.26 -29.13
C LEU A 113 -28.49 34.22 -30.34
N PRO A 114 -29.59 35.01 -30.37
CA PRO A 114 -29.75 36.11 -31.31
C PRO A 114 -28.59 37.13 -31.28
N GLU A 115 -28.35 37.80 -32.41
CA GLU A 115 -27.21 38.71 -32.57
C GLU A 115 -27.32 39.95 -31.70
N ASP A 116 -28.51 40.54 -31.71
CA ASP A 116 -28.92 41.70 -30.94
C ASP A 116 -28.66 41.46 -29.45
N VAL A 117 -29.02 40.29 -28.93
CA VAL A 117 -28.73 39.89 -27.55
C VAL A 117 -27.23 39.87 -27.28
N CYS A 118 -26.44 39.22 -28.14
CA CYS A 118 -24.99 39.13 -27.96
C CYS A 118 -24.30 40.50 -28.05
N ARG A 119 -24.76 41.37 -28.95
CA ARG A 119 -24.24 42.73 -29.13
C ARG A 119 -24.54 43.61 -27.93
N THR A 120 -25.78 43.63 -27.46
CA THR A 120 -26.20 44.40 -26.29
C THR A 120 -25.40 43.97 -25.05
N ARG A 121 -25.17 42.66 -24.87
CA ARG A 121 -24.37 42.13 -23.76
C ARG A 121 -22.88 42.50 -23.86
N ASN A 122 -22.29 42.52 -25.06
CA ASN A 122 -20.89 42.95 -25.21
C ASN A 122 -20.72 44.46 -25.01
N ALA A 123 -21.65 45.28 -25.50
CA ALA A 123 -21.59 46.73 -25.33
C ALA A 123 -21.66 47.15 -23.85
N ALA A 124 -22.29 46.35 -23.00
CA ALA A 124 -22.36 46.58 -21.56
C ALA A 124 -21.10 46.14 -20.78
N ARG A 125 -20.10 45.53 -21.44
CA ARG A 125 -18.86 45.05 -20.80
C ARG A 125 -17.72 46.06 -21.00
N PRO A 126 -17.17 46.68 -19.96
CA PRO A 126 -16.15 47.73 -20.09
C PRO A 126 -14.89 47.26 -20.84
N ASP A 127 -14.49 46.00 -20.64
CA ASP A 127 -13.35 45.32 -21.27
C ASP A 127 -13.59 44.95 -22.74
N ARG A 128 -14.85 45.01 -23.22
CA ARG A 128 -15.26 44.54 -24.55
C ARG A 128 -16.23 45.47 -25.30
N ALA A 129 -16.41 46.69 -24.80
CA ALA A 129 -17.35 47.68 -25.34
C ALA A 129 -16.99 48.11 -26.77
N ASP A 130 -15.69 48.17 -27.09
CA ASP A 130 -15.16 48.58 -28.40
C ASP A 130 -15.04 47.42 -29.42
N MET A 131 -15.56 46.23 -29.10
CA MET A 131 -15.46 45.08 -29.99
C MET A 131 -16.28 45.28 -31.28
N PRO A 132 -15.68 45.16 -32.48
CA PRO A 132 -16.40 45.38 -33.72
C PRO A 132 -17.57 44.40 -33.95
N ALA A 133 -18.72 44.91 -34.40
CA ALA A 133 -19.93 44.10 -34.62
C ALA A 133 -19.71 42.91 -35.58
N HIS A 134 -18.81 43.06 -36.56
CA HIS A 134 -18.48 42.00 -37.51
C HIS A 134 -17.85 40.76 -36.84
N VAL A 135 -17.24 40.89 -35.65
CA VAL A 135 -16.64 39.77 -34.91
C VAL A 135 -17.73 38.84 -34.36
N VAL A 136 -18.80 39.40 -33.78
CA VAL A 136 -19.96 38.63 -33.30
C VAL A 136 -20.67 37.94 -34.47
N GLN A 137 -20.84 38.64 -35.60
CA GLN A 137 -21.40 38.07 -36.83
C GLN A 137 -20.56 36.90 -37.37
N ARG A 138 -19.23 37.06 -37.41
CA ARG A 138 -18.30 36.01 -37.82
C ARG A 138 -18.43 34.78 -36.91
N HIS A 139 -18.40 34.96 -35.59
CA HIS A 139 -18.54 33.86 -34.63
C HIS A 139 -19.87 33.12 -34.78
N ARG A 140 -20.99 33.83 -34.98
CA ARG A 140 -22.30 33.20 -35.21
C ARG A 140 -22.34 32.42 -36.53
N ARG A 141 -21.74 32.95 -37.59
CA ARG A 141 -21.63 32.25 -38.87
C ARG A 141 -20.80 30.97 -38.76
N GLU A 142 -19.66 31.04 -38.07
CA GLU A 142 -18.78 29.89 -37.80
C GLU A 142 -19.49 28.81 -36.95
N LEU A 143 -20.20 29.25 -35.91
CA LEU A 143 -21.03 28.39 -35.06
C LEU A 143 -22.09 27.64 -35.89
N ARG A 144 -22.96 28.37 -36.60
CA ARG A 144 -24.09 27.79 -37.34
C ARG A 144 -23.63 26.86 -38.47
N ARG A 145 -22.47 27.15 -39.09
CA ARG A 145 -21.88 26.28 -40.12
C ARG A 145 -21.46 24.93 -39.56
N SER A 146 -20.98 24.87 -38.32
CA SER A 146 -20.42 23.65 -37.72
C SER A 146 -21.35 22.95 -36.73
N LEU A 147 -22.45 23.58 -36.33
CA LEU A 147 -23.42 23.06 -35.35
C LEU A 147 -23.94 21.65 -35.68
N ARG A 148 -24.26 21.38 -36.96
CA ARG A 148 -24.77 20.08 -37.44
C ARG A 148 -23.69 18.98 -37.47
N GLY A 149 -22.42 19.34 -37.30
CA GLY A 149 -21.27 18.43 -37.37
C GLY A 149 -20.69 18.00 -36.01
N LEU A 150 -21.17 18.57 -34.89
CA LEU A 150 -20.56 18.36 -33.57
C LEU A 150 -20.48 16.88 -33.14
N GLU A 151 -21.50 16.08 -33.44
CA GLU A 151 -21.47 14.63 -33.15
C GLU A 151 -20.39 13.91 -33.97
N ARG A 152 -20.23 14.30 -35.25
CA ARG A 152 -19.17 13.75 -36.13
C ARG A 152 -17.77 14.19 -35.71
N GLU A 153 -17.65 15.36 -35.08
CA GLU A 153 -16.40 15.81 -34.47
C GLU A 153 -16.02 14.93 -33.27
N GLY A 154 -16.99 14.30 -32.60
CA GLY A 154 -16.78 13.34 -31.52
C GLY A 154 -17.49 13.68 -30.21
N PHE A 155 -18.27 14.78 -30.16
CA PHE A 155 -19.11 15.09 -29.01
C PHE A 155 -20.19 14.02 -28.84
N ARG A 156 -20.30 13.48 -27.63
CA ARG A 156 -21.25 12.40 -27.32
C ARG A 156 -22.61 12.90 -26.85
N LYS A 157 -22.64 14.09 -26.28
CA LYS A 157 -23.86 14.83 -25.92
C LYS A 157 -23.73 16.25 -26.44
N VAL A 158 -24.76 16.75 -27.12
CA VAL A 158 -24.81 18.10 -27.67
C VAL A 158 -26.08 18.77 -27.19
N HIS A 159 -25.94 19.73 -26.29
CA HIS A 159 -27.04 20.53 -25.74
C HIS A 159 -27.07 21.87 -26.45
N VAL A 160 -28.18 22.23 -27.10
CA VAL A 160 -28.29 23.49 -27.85
C VAL A 160 -29.37 24.39 -27.24
N LEU A 161 -28.96 25.56 -26.76
CA LEU A 161 -29.79 26.62 -26.20
C LEU A 161 -29.86 27.79 -27.20
N ARG A 162 -31.08 28.19 -27.59
CA ARG A 162 -31.34 29.14 -28.69
C ARG A 162 -31.94 30.47 -28.25
N SER A 163 -32.47 30.56 -27.05
CA SER A 163 -33.08 31.80 -26.52
C SER A 163 -32.59 32.11 -25.10
N VAL A 164 -32.85 33.32 -24.63
CA VAL A 164 -32.49 33.73 -23.25
C VAL A 164 -33.31 32.92 -22.24
N GLU A 165 -34.58 32.68 -22.53
CA GLU A 165 -35.49 31.87 -21.71
C GLU A 165 -35.00 30.42 -21.61
N GLU A 166 -34.52 29.83 -22.71
CA GLU A 166 -33.92 28.47 -22.68
C GLU A 166 -32.64 28.43 -21.83
N VAL A 167 -31.84 29.49 -21.84
CA VAL A 167 -30.62 29.60 -21.01
C VAL A 167 -30.99 29.79 -19.54
N ASP A 168 -32.01 30.59 -19.24
CA ASP A 168 -32.41 30.90 -17.87
C ASP A 168 -33.15 29.74 -17.19
N ALA A 169 -33.90 28.96 -17.98
CA ALA A 169 -34.59 27.74 -17.55
C ALA A 169 -33.69 26.50 -17.58
N ALA A 170 -32.45 26.60 -18.08
CA ALA A 170 -31.53 25.46 -18.13
C ALA A 170 -31.06 25.05 -16.72
N GLU A 171 -31.03 23.75 -16.48
CA GLU A 171 -30.49 23.16 -15.25
C GLU A 171 -29.47 22.09 -15.64
N VAL A 172 -28.20 22.25 -15.25
CA VAL A 172 -27.20 21.21 -15.45
C VAL A 172 -27.38 20.13 -14.39
N VAL A 173 -27.69 18.91 -14.82
CA VAL A 173 -27.90 17.77 -13.93
C VAL A 173 -26.73 16.80 -14.10
N THR A 174 -26.07 16.46 -13.00
CA THR A 174 -24.95 15.52 -13.02
C THR A 174 -25.47 14.09 -13.10
N GLU A 175 -25.04 13.34 -14.11
CA GLU A 175 -25.31 11.92 -14.26
C GLU A 175 -24.06 11.11 -13.88
N LYS A 176 -24.25 10.06 -13.09
CA LYS A 176 -23.20 9.06 -12.85
C LYS A 176 -22.98 8.23 -14.12
N ARG A 177 -21.76 7.77 -14.32
CA ARG A 177 -21.46 6.80 -15.38
C ARG A 177 -22.04 5.43 -15.01
N PHE A 178 -22.45 4.65 -16.01
CA PHE A 178 -23.03 3.31 -15.78
C PHE A 178 -22.06 2.31 -15.12
N ASN A 179 -20.75 2.53 -15.28
CA ASN A 179 -19.72 1.73 -14.61
C ASN A 179 -19.39 2.21 -13.19
N ASP A 180 -19.91 3.36 -12.75
CA ASP A 180 -19.67 3.89 -11.41
C ASP A 180 -20.80 3.48 -10.46
N LEU A 181 -20.61 2.31 -9.85
CA LEU A 181 -21.50 1.73 -8.86
C LEU A 181 -20.87 1.73 -7.46
N ARG A 182 -19.99 2.70 -7.17
CA ARG A 182 -19.27 2.79 -5.88
C ARG A 182 -20.16 2.88 -4.64
N HIS A 183 -21.44 3.21 -4.84
CA HIS A 183 -22.43 3.26 -3.78
C HIS A 183 -22.98 1.87 -3.40
N LEU A 184 -22.74 0.85 -4.21
CA LEU A 184 -23.01 -0.54 -3.88
C LEU A 184 -21.77 -1.12 -3.20
N THR A 185 -21.87 -1.41 -1.90
CA THR A 185 -20.77 -1.90 -1.06
C THR A 185 -20.77 -3.42 -0.87
N GLY A 186 -21.74 -4.11 -1.46
CA GLY A 186 -21.91 -5.55 -1.30
C GLY A 186 -22.76 -5.91 -0.07
N PRO A 187 -22.65 -7.16 0.42
CA PRO A 187 -21.72 -8.21 0.00
C PRO A 187 -21.92 -8.71 -1.45
N PHE A 188 -20.84 -9.13 -2.11
CA PHE A 188 -20.87 -9.65 -3.49
C PHE A 188 -20.34 -11.08 -3.59
N ASP A 189 -20.88 -11.85 -4.54
CA ASP A 189 -20.30 -13.14 -4.98
C ASP A 189 -19.93 -13.03 -6.45
N ILE A 190 -18.64 -12.88 -6.73
CA ILE A 190 -18.14 -12.63 -8.09
C ILE A 190 -17.82 -13.96 -8.74
N ILE A 191 -18.46 -14.30 -9.86
CA ILE A 191 -18.42 -15.62 -10.50
C ILE A 191 -17.61 -15.53 -11.80
N GLY A 192 -16.68 -16.47 -11.98
CA GLY A 192 -15.82 -16.62 -13.15
C GLY A 192 -16.52 -16.96 -14.47
N ASP A 193 -15.74 -17.25 -15.51
CA ASP A 193 -16.24 -17.58 -16.85
C ASP A 193 -17.05 -18.89 -16.85
N ILE A 194 -18.26 -18.85 -17.41
CA ILE A 194 -19.22 -19.98 -17.31
C ILE A 194 -19.23 -20.85 -18.56
N HIS A 195 -19.11 -20.25 -19.75
CA HIS A 195 -19.07 -20.93 -21.04
C HIS A 195 -20.15 -22.01 -21.23
N GLY A 196 -21.42 -21.70 -20.94
CA GLY A 196 -22.54 -22.63 -21.13
C GLY A 196 -22.61 -23.80 -20.15
N CYS A 197 -21.74 -23.87 -19.13
CA CYS A 197 -21.74 -24.89 -18.08
C CYS A 197 -22.79 -24.60 -17.00
N ARG A 198 -24.07 -24.75 -17.35
CA ARG A 198 -25.20 -24.44 -16.45
C ARG A 198 -25.21 -25.31 -15.19
N SER A 199 -24.95 -26.62 -15.30
CA SER A 199 -25.06 -27.53 -14.16
C SER A 199 -24.07 -27.15 -13.04
N GLU A 200 -22.84 -26.82 -13.44
CA GLU A 200 -21.80 -26.31 -12.56
C GLU A 200 -22.18 -24.96 -11.96
N LEU A 201 -22.76 -24.04 -12.74
CA LEU A 201 -23.26 -22.75 -12.24
C LEU A 201 -24.34 -22.93 -11.16
N GLU A 202 -25.35 -23.78 -11.39
CA GLU A 202 -26.41 -24.03 -10.41
C GLU A 202 -25.85 -24.66 -9.12
N THR A 203 -24.89 -25.57 -9.25
CA THR A 203 -24.22 -26.20 -8.12
C THR A 203 -23.41 -25.17 -7.31
N LEU A 204 -22.69 -24.28 -7.99
CA LEU A 204 -21.94 -23.20 -7.35
C LEU A 204 -22.86 -22.21 -6.64
N LEU A 205 -23.94 -21.77 -7.29
CA LEU A 205 -24.95 -20.89 -6.70
C LEU A 205 -25.57 -21.51 -5.44
N GLY A 206 -25.87 -22.82 -5.47
CA GLY A 206 -26.35 -23.56 -4.30
C GLY A 206 -25.33 -23.58 -3.15
N ARG A 207 -24.03 -23.80 -3.44
CA ARG A 207 -22.95 -23.71 -2.43
C ARG A 207 -22.79 -22.31 -1.86
N LEU A 208 -22.97 -21.28 -2.69
CA LEU A 208 -22.90 -19.89 -2.28
C LEU A 208 -24.10 -19.47 -1.42
N GLY A 209 -25.21 -20.21 -1.47
CA GLY A 209 -26.43 -19.98 -0.68
C GLY A 209 -27.62 -19.40 -1.45
N TYR A 210 -27.54 -19.31 -2.78
CA TYR A 210 -28.63 -18.82 -3.61
C TYR A 210 -29.75 -19.86 -3.74
N VAL A 211 -30.99 -19.39 -3.60
CA VAL A 211 -32.21 -20.17 -3.83
C VAL A 211 -32.98 -19.50 -4.95
N ASP A 212 -33.19 -20.22 -6.05
CA ASP A 212 -33.84 -19.71 -7.27
C ASP A 212 -33.22 -18.41 -7.84
N GLY A 213 -31.94 -18.17 -7.59
CA GLY A 213 -31.23 -16.96 -8.04
C GLY A 213 -31.26 -15.79 -7.05
N HIS A 214 -31.87 -15.96 -5.88
CA HIS A 214 -31.90 -14.98 -4.80
C HIS A 214 -31.03 -15.42 -3.62
N HIS A 215 -30.23 -14.53 -3.04
CA HIS A 215 -29.49 -14.82 -1.82
C HIS A 215 -30.30 -14.37 -0.58
N PRO A 216 -30.67 -15.27 0.35
CA PRO A 216 -31.48 -14.92 1.52
C PRO A 216 -30.88 -13.83 2.41
N GLU A 217 -29.54 -13.75 2.48
CA GLU A 217 -28.81 -12.73 3.24
C GLU A 217 -28.51 -11.45 2.43
N GLY A 218 -29.07 -11.32 1.21
CA GLY A 218 -28.95 -10.11 0.39
C GLY A 218 -27.62 -9.93 -0.34
N ARG A 219 -26.84 -10.98 -0.55
CA ARG A 219 -25.64 -10.94 -1.41
C ARG A 219 -26.04 -10.74 -2.87
N THR A 220 -25.22 -10.02 -3.62
CA THR A 220 -25.43 -9.79 -5.07
C THR A 220 -24.39 -10.55 -5.89
N ALA A 221 -24.84 -11.36 -6.84
CA ALA A 221 -23.94 -12.07 -7.75
C ALA A 221 -23.33 -11.10 -8.78
N VAL A 222 -22.06 -11.27 -9.13
CA VAL A 222 -21.41 -10.45 -10.17
C VAL A 222 -20.71 -11.37 -11.17
N PHE A 223 -21.23 -11.47 -12.38
CA PHE A 223 -20.68 -12.31 -13.44
C PHE A 223 -19.60 -11.57 -14.22
N VAL A 224 -18.41 -12.18 -14.38
CA VAL A 224 -17.26 -11.57 -15.08
C VAL A 224 -17.32 -11.67 -16.61
N GLY A 225 -18.37 -12.25 -17.18
CA GLY A 225 -18.56 -12.40 -18.63
C GLY A 225 -18.37 -13.84 -19.10
N ASP A 226 -18.31 -14.04 -20.42
CA ASP A 226 -18.17 -15.34 -21.07
C ASP A 226 -19.16 -16.38 -20.52
N LEU A 227 -20.44 -16.01 -20.58
CA LEU A 227 -21.59 -16.84 -20.23
C LEU A 227 -21.85 -17.93 -21.27
N VAL A 228 -21.49 -17.65 -22.53
CA VAL A 228 -21.83 -18.46 -23.71
C VAL A 228 -20.61 -19.12 -24.33
N ASP A 229 -20.88 -19.91 -25.38
CA ASP A 229 -19.93 -20.65 -26.20
C ASP A 229 -19.31 -21.88 -25.50
N ARG A 230 -18.97 -22.89 -26.30
CA ARG A 230 -18.33 -24.17 -25.92
C ARG A 230 -19.22 -25.15 -25.14
N GLY A 231 -19.78 -24.75 -24.01
CA GLY A 231 -20.50 -25.67 -23.12
C GLY A 231 -21.89 -26.08 -23.61
N PRO A 232 -22.54 -26.99 -22.87
CA PRO A 232 -23.71 -27.72 -23.34
C PRO A 232 -25.03 -26.93 -23.33
N ASP A 233 -25.16 -25.88 -22.51
CA ASP A 233 -26.43 -25.16 -22.31
C ASP A 233 -26.26 -23.63 -22.16
N SER A 234 -25.80 -22.96 -23.23
CA SER A 234 -25.72 -21.48 -23.26
C SER A 234 -27.08 -20.79 -23.07
N PRO A 235 -28.20 -21.23 -23.69
CA PRO A 235 -29.52 -20.64 -23.44
C PRO A 235 -29.96 -20.73 -21.99
N GLY A 236 -29.70 -21.85 -21.31
CA GLY A 236 -30.03 -22.02 -19.90
C GLY A 236 -29.24 -21.10 -18.98
N VAL A 237 -27.93 -20.94 -19.23
CA VAL A 237 -27.10 -19.94 -18.52
C VAL A 237 -27.65 -18.53 -18.74
N LEU A 238 -27.93 -18.16 -20.00
CA LEU A 238 -28.48 -16.84 -20.32
C LEU A 238 -29.79 -16.57 -19.58
N ARG A 239 -30.75 -17.52 -19.58
CA ARG A 239 -32.01 -17.36 -18.83
C ARG A 239 -31.77 -17.13 -17.33
N ARG A 240 -30.86 -17.89 -16.71
CA ARG A 240 -30.54 -17.76 -15.28
C ARG A 240 -29.94 -16.39 -14.98
N VAL A 241 -28.89 -16.00 -15.71
CA VAL A 241 -28.16 -14.75 -15.47
C VAL A 241 -29.03 -13.53 -15.79
N MET A 242 -29.74 -13.53 -16.93
CA MET A 242 -30.67 -12.47 -17.31
C MET A 242 -31.79 -12.32 -16.28
N GLY A 243 -32.33 -13.44 -15.77
CA GLY A 243 -33.34 -13.44 -14.72
C GLY A 243 -32.85 -12.79 -13.43
N MET A 244 -31.66 -13.16 -12.95
CA MET A 244 -31.06 -12.57 -11.75
C MET A 244 -30.76 -11.07 -11.93
N VAL A 245 -30.25 -10.66 -13.10
CA VAL A 245 -29.98 -9.23 -13.38
C VAL A 245 -31.29 -8.43 -13.44
N ALA A 246 -32.34 -8.98 -14.07
CA ALA A 246 -33.64 -8.32 -14.14
C ALA A 246 -34.33 -8.21 -12.78
N ALA A 247 -34.11 -9.17 -11.88
CA ALA A 247 -34.62 -9.15 -10.51
C ALA A 247 -33.82 -8.25 -9.56
N GLY A 248 -32.61 -7.82 -9.95
CA GLY A 248 -31.72 -7.00 -9.14
C GLY A 248 -30.79 -7.78 -8.21
N ASP A 249 -30.75 -9.11 -8.33
CA ASP A 249 -29.88 -10.01 -7.56
C ASP A 249 -28.50 -10.19 -8.18
N ALA A 250 -28.29 -9.71 -9.41
CA ALA A 250 -27.01 -9.82 -10.09
C ALA A 250 -26.59 -8.58 -10.90
N LEU A 251 -25.29 -8.46 -11.08
CA LEU A 251 -24.62 -7.61 -12.07
C LEU A 251 -23.86 -8.50 -13.07
N CYS A 252 -23.67 -8.04 -14.30
CA CYS A 252 -22.93 -8.78 -15.32
C CYS A 252 -22.11 -7.82 -16.18
N VAL A 253 -20.83 -8.14 -16.40
CA VAL A 253 -20.03 -7.48 -17.44
C VAL A 253 -20.00 -8.38 -18.69
N PRO A 254 -19.80 -7.82 -19.89
CA PRO A 254 -19.69 -8.64 -21.10
C PRO A 254 -18.28 -9.22 -21.20
N GLY A 255 -18.18 -10.47 -21.65
CA GLY A 255 -16.94 -11.06 -22.13
C GLY A 255 -16.77 -10.95 -23.64
N ASN A 256 -15.65 -11.44 -24.16
CA ASN A 256 -15.41 -11.39 -25.60
C ASN A 256 -16.35 -12.31 -26.38
N HIS A 257 -16.89 -13.36 -25.75
CA HIS A 257 -17.86 -14.25 -26.35
C HIS A 257 -19.23 -13.58 -26.50
N GLU A 258 -19.75 -12.87 -25.49
CA GLU A 258 -20.99 -12.06 -25.61
C GLU A 258 -20.84 -10.98 -26.69
N ASN A 259 -19.68 -10.30 -26.76
CA ASN A 259 -19.44 -9.29 -27.79
C ASN A 259 -19.39 -9.88 -29.21
N LYS A 260 -19.00 -11.14 -29.35
CA LYS A 260 -19.02 -11.86 -30.64
C LYS A 260 -20.45 -12.28 -31.01
N LEU A 261 -21.18 -12.86 -30.06
CA LEU A 261 -22.59 -13.24 -30.20
C LEU A 261 -23.48 -12.03 -30.53
N GLY A 262 -23.32 -10.91 -29.81
CA GLY A 262 -24.08 -9.67 -30.06
C GLY A 262 -23.85 -9.08 -31.46
N ARG A 263 -22.65 -9.25 -32.04
CA ARG A 263 -22.39 -8.88 -33.44
C ARG A 263 -23.13 -9.80 -34.41
N TRP A 264 -23.17 -11.09 -34.13
CA TRP A 264 -23.90 -12.08 -34.93
C TRP A 264 -25.42 -11.82 -34.89
N LEU A 265 -25.99 -11.58 -33.71
CA LEU A 265 -27.42 -11.22 -33.55
C LEU A 265 -27.82 -9.97 -34.34
N LYS A 266 -26.88 -9.05 -34.58
CA LYS A 266 -27.06 -7.85 -35.43
C LYS A 266 -26.90 -8.12 -36.93
N GLY A 267 -26.79 -9.38 -37.35
CA GLY A 267 -26.59 -9.79 -38.74
C GLY A 267 -25.20 -9.49 -39.30
N ARG A 268 -24.19 -9.23 -38.45
CA ARG A 268 -22.81 -9.02 -38.92
C ARG A 268 -22.14 -10.37 -39.18
N LYS A 269 -21.32 -10.42 -40.23
CA LYS A 269 -20.47 -11.59 -40.50
C LYS A 269 -19.40 -11.71 -39.40
N VAL A 270 -19.40 -12.84 -38.69
CA VAL A 270 -18.40 -13.21 -37.68
C VAL A 270 -17.84 -14.60 -38.01
N GLN A 271 -16.64 -14.91 -37.54
CA GLN A 271 -16.08 -16.26 -37.67
C GLN A 271 -16.64 -17.16 -36.57
N GLU A 272 -17.21 -18.31 -36.93
CA GLU A 272 -17.76 -19.30 -35.99
C GLU A 272 -16.65 -20.18 -35.40
N THR A 273 -15.79 -19.55 -34.60
CA THR A 273 -14.65 -20.19 -33.91
C THR A 273 -14.79 -20.06 -32.40
N HIS A 274 -14.06 -20.90 -31.66
CA HIS A 274 -13.98 -20.91 -30.20
C HIS A 274 -15.31 -21.21 -29.48
N GLY A 275 -16.17 -22.06 -30.06
CA GLY A 275 -17.42 -22.48 -29.42
C GLY A 275 -18.69 -21.72 -29.83
N LEU A 276 -18.58 -20.75 -30.75
CA LEU A 276 -19.73 -19.93 -31.18
C LEU A 276 -20.75 -20.73 -32.02
N ALA A 277 -20.30 -21.73 -32.77
CA ALA A 277 -21.18 -22.54 -33.63
C ALA A 277 -22.23 -23.29 -32.78
N GLU A 278 -21.78 -23.82 -31.63
CA GLU A 278 -22.59 -24.52 -30.64
C GLU A 278 -23.67 -23.59 -30.06
N THR A 279 -23.30 -22.37 -29.67
CA THR A 279 -24.26 -21.36 -29.18
C THR A 279 -25.28 -20.97 -30.25
N ILE A 280 -24.84 -20.79 -31.50
CA ILE A 280 -25.73 -20.45 -32.62
C ILE A 280 -26.74 -21.58 -32.86
N GLU A 281 -26.30 -22.83 -32.84
CA GLU A 281 -27.18 -23.99 -32.99
C GLU A 281 -28.19 -24.08 -31.84
N GLN A 282 -27.72 -23.92 -30.60
CA GLN A 282 -28.55 -23.93 -29.39
C GLN A 282 -29.61 -22.82 -29.43
N LEU A 283 -29.21 -21.58 -29.70
CA LEU A 283 -30.14 -20.45 -29.86
C LEU A 283 -31.07 -20.62 -31.06
N GLY A 284 -30.62 -21.32 -32.11
CA GLY A 284 -31.41 -21.70 -33.29
C GLY A 284 -32.68 -22.49 -32.96
N ARG A 285 -32.73 -23.12 -31.77
CA ARG A 285 -33.88 -23.88 -31.26
C ARG A 285 -34.78 -23.06 -30.33
N GLU A 286 -34.36 -21.86 -29.95
CA GLU A 286 -35.10 -20.94 -29.08
C GLU A 286 -36.02 -20.00 -29.87
N SER A 287 -37.00 -19.39 -29.19
CA SER A 287 -37.93 -18.44 -29.80
C SER A 287 -37.25 -17.15 -30.26
N GLU A 288 -37.86 -16.46 -31.23
CA GLU A 288 -37.36 -15.16 -31.69
C GLU A 288 -37.40 -14.11 -30.57
N GLU A 289 -38.42 -14.17 -29.70
CA GLU A 289 -38.54 -13.30 -28.53
C GLU A 289 -37.34 -13.44 -27.59
N PHE A 290 -36.93 -14.68 -27.28
CA PHE A 290 -35.78 -14.92 -26.41
C PHE A 290 -34.47 -14.43 -27.06
N ARG A 291 -34.29 -14.66 -28.36
CA ARG A 291 -33.10 -14.14 -29.08
C ARG A 291 -33.04 -12.61 -29.07
N ALA A 292 -34.18 -11.94 -29.21
CA ALA A 292 -34.27 -10.49 -29.10
C ALA A 292 -33.95 -10.01 -27.69
N GLU A 293 -34.42 -10.71 -26.66
CA GLU A 293 -34.11 -10.45 -25.26
C GLU A 293 -32.60 -10.57 -24.98
N VAL A 294 -31.96 -11.66 -25.44
CA VAL A 294 -30.51 -11.87 -25.36
C VAL A 294 -29.76 -10.74 -26.06
N GLY A 295 -30.20 -10.33 -27.25
CA GLY A 295 -29.61 -9.20 -27.98
C GLY A 295 -29.69 -7.89 -27.18
N GLY A 296 -30.84 -7.60 -26.57
CA GLY A 296 -31.04 -6.45 -25.70
C GLY A 296 -30.18 -6.48 -24.44
N PHE A 297 -30.08 -7.66 -23.80
CA PHE A 297 -29.24 -7.88 -22.63
C PHE A 297 -27.76 -7.58 -22.94
N ILE A 298 -27.20 -8.22 -23.96
CA ILE A 298 -25.80 -8.04 -24.37
C ILE A 298 -25.49 -6.58 -24.72
N ASP A 299 -26.42 -5.90 -25.38
CA ASP A 299 -26.28 -4.49 -25.74
C ASP A 299 -26.29 -3.54 -24.52
N GLY A 300 -26.98 -3.94 -23.45
CA GLY A 300 -27.04 -3.21 -22.18
C GLY A 300 -25.82 -3.40 -21.28
N LEU A 301 -24.98 -4.42 -21.52
CA LEU A 301 -23.85 -4.74 -20.64
C LEU A 301 -22.75 -3.65 -20.65
N VAL A 302 -22.30 -3.33 -19.43
CA VAL A 302 -21.29 -2.31 -19.13
C VAL A 302 -19.91 -2.97 -19.04
N SER A 303 -18.88 -2.37 -19.63
CA SER A 303 -17.57 -3.05 -19.79
C SER A 303 -16.83 -3.38 -18.49
N HIS A 304 -17.14 -2.67 -17.41
CA HIS A 304 -16.64 -2.96 -16.06
C HIS A 304 -17.52 -2.24 -15.04
N TYR A 305 -17.42 -2.65 -13.78
CA TYR A 305 -18.01 -1.93 -12.64
C TYR A 305 -16.94 -1.52 -11.65
N VAL A 306 -17.06 -0.32 -11.11
CA VAL A 306 -16.33 0.15 -9.93
C VAL A 306 -17.32 0.12 -8.76
N LEU A 307 -17.04 -0.72 -7.78
CA LEU A 307 -17.90 -1.07 -6.64
C LEU A 307 -17.19 -0.71 -5.33
N ASP A 308 -17.93 -0.83 -4.23
CA ASP A 308 -17.41 -0.77 -2.86
C ASP A 308 -16.54 0.47 -2.59
N GLU A 309 -17.13 1.65 -2.81
CA GLU A 309 -16.47 2.95 -2.64
C GLU A 309 -15.23 3.17 -3.52
N GLY A 310 -14.98 2.29 -4.48
CA GLY A 310 -13.79 2.28 -5.33
C GLY A 310 -12.75 1.24 -4.95
N ARG A 311 -13.03 0.38 -3.96
CA ARG A 311 -12.14 -0.71 -3.53
C ARG A 311 -12.22 -1.95 -4.42
N LEU A 312 -13.27 -2.10 -5.22
CA LEU A 312 -13.47 -3.26 -6.08
C LEU A 312 -13.73 -2.85 -7.53
N VAL A 313 -13.04 -3.49 -8.47
CA VAL A 313 -13.29 -3.37 -9.90
C VAL A 313 -13.51 -4.76 -10.49
N VAL A 314 -14.64 -4.93 -11.18
CA VAL A 314 -14.98 -6.18 -11.89
C VAL A 314 -15.00 -5.93 -13.39
N CYS A 315 -14.25 -6.74 -14.14
CA CYS A 315 -14.11 -6.65 -15.59
C CYS A 315 -13.80 -8.04 -16.17
N HIS A 316 -13.91 -8.23 -17.48
CA HIS A 316 -13.71 -9.57 -18.06
C HIS A 316 -12.23 -9.94 -18.23
N ALA A 317 -11.44 -9.16 -18.97
CA ALA A 317 -10.06 -9.49 -19.33
C ALA A 317 -8.98 -8.76 -18.52
N GLY A 318 -9.36 -8.14 -17.39
CA GLY A 318 -8.48 -7.28 -16.60
C GLY A 318 -8.56 -5.79 -16.98
N LEU A 319 -8.18 -4.92 -16.04
CA LEU A 319 -8.25 -3.46 -16.25
C LEU A 319 -7.23 -2.69 -15.38
N PRO A 320 -6.26 -1.98 -15.98
CA PRO A 320 -5.32 -1.15 -15.24
C PRO A 320 -6.00 0.08 -14.62
N GLU A 321 -5.43 0.58 -13.52
CA GLU A 321 -6.04 1.64 -12.69
C GLU A 321 -6.39 2.90 -13.48
N LYS A 322 -5.56 3.29 -14.46
CA LYS A 322 -5.81 4.46 -15.33
C LYS A 322 -7.16 4.41 -16.06
N TYR A 323 -7.74 3.22 -16.24
CA TYR A 323 -9.01 3.01 -16.91
C TYR A 323 -10.20 2.81 -15.95
N HIS A 324 -9.96 2.74 -14.64
CA HIS A 324 -11.01 2.54 -13.65
C HIS A 324 -12.05 3.67 -13.70
N GLY A 325 -13.31 3.30 -13.92
CA GLY A 325 -14.42 4.24 -14.09
C GLY A 325 -14.39 5.04 -15.40
N ARG A 326 -13.41 4.85 -16.29
CA ARG A 326 -13.32 5.62 -17.56
C ARG A 326 -14.31 5.11 -18.61
N THR A 327 -14.66 5.94 -19.58
CA THR A 327 -15.65 5.59 -20.61
C THR A 327 -15.13 5.93 -22.00
N SER A 328 -14.56 4.94 -22.68
CA SER A 328 -14.15 5.06 -24.09
C SER A 328 -14.23 3.70 -24.80
N GLY A 329 -14.23 3.73 -26.14
CA GLY A 329 -14.14 2.48 -26.93
C GLY A 329 -12.85 1.71 -26.67
N ARG A 330 -11.75 2.41 -26.36
CA ARG A 330 -10.47 1.81 -25.98
C ARG A 330 -10.57 1.09 -24.64
N VAL A 331 -11.17 1.71 -23.63
CA VAL A 331 -11.41 1.10 -22.32
C VAL A 331 -12.29 -0.14 -22.45
N ARG A 332 -13.38 -0.06 -23.23
CA ARG A 332 -14.25 -1.22 -23.50
C ARG A 332 -13.50 -2.35 -24.21
N SER A 333 -12.67 -2.03 -25.21
CA SER A 333 -11.86 -3.03 -25.89
C SER A 333 -10.87 -3.71 -24.95
N HIS A 334 -10.18 -2.94 -24.12
CA HIS A 334 -9.20 -3.49 -23.19
C HIS A 334 -9.87 -4.40 -22.15
N ALA A 335 -10.99 -3.97 -21.56
CA ALA A 335 -11.75 -4.78 -20.60
C ALA A 335 -12.30 -6.09 -21.19
N LEU A 336 -12.46 -6.19 -22.52
CA LEU A 336 -12.97 -7.37 -23.21
C LEU A 336 -11.88 -8.33 -23.70
N TYR A 337 -10.69 -7.80 -24.04
CA TYR A 337 -9.68 -8.57 -24.78
C TYR A 337 -8.28 -8.59 -24.14
N GLY A 338 -8.02 -7.68 -23.18
CA GLY A 338 -6.68 -7.41 -22.68
C GLY A 338 -5.77 -6.73 -23.72
N ASP A 339 -4.50 -6.53 -23.35
CA ASP A 339 -3.45 -6.07 -24.26
C ASP A 339 -2.56 -7.27 -24.69
N THR A 340 -2.31 -7.38 -26.00
CA THR A 340 -1.47 -8.41 -26.60
C THR A 340 -0.09 -7.86 -26.98
N THR A 341 0.94 -8.71 -26.99
CA THR A 341 2.30 -8.35 -27.44
C THR A 341 2.39 -8.22 -28.97
N GLY A 342 1.38 -8.72 -29.68
CA GLY A 342 1.38 -8.87 -31.14
C GLY A 342 1.94 -10.21 -31.62
N GLU A 343 2.50 -11.02 -30.71
CA GLU A 343 2.98 -12.38 -30.99
C GLU A 343 1.88 -13.42 -30.75
N THR A 344 2.01 -14.57 -31.39
CA THR A 344 1.17 -15.76 -31.15
C THR A 344 2.04 -16.86 -30.56
N ASP A 345 1.52 -17.58 -29.57
CA ASP A 345 2.21 -18.72 -28.97
C ASP A 345 2.21 -19.95 -29.90
N GLU A 346 2.83 -21.04 -29.43
CA GLU A 346 2.92 -22.31 -30.15
C GLU A 346 1.56 -22.97 -30.44
N PHE A 347 0.50 -22.54 -29.74
CA PHE A 347 -0.88 -22.98 -29.92
C PHE A 347 -1.69 -22.03 -30.82
N GLY A 348 -1.06 -21.00 -31.39
CA GLY A 348 -1.70 -20.01 -32.27
C GLY A 348 -2.55 -18.98 -31.53
N LEU A 349 -2.41 -18.86 -30.21
CA LEU A 349 -3.15 -17.91 -29.37
C LEU A 349 -2.32 -16.63 -29.15
N PRO A 350 -2.95 -15.44 -29.06
CA PRO A 350 -2.21 -14.21 -28.79
C PRO A 350 -1.51 -14.22 -27.43
N VAL A 351 -0.22 -13.91 -27.42
CA VAL A 351 0.55 -13.69 -26.19
C VAL A 351 0.12 -12.34 -25.60
N ARG A 352 -0.16 -12.33 -24.29
CA ARG A 352 -0.65 -11.14 -23.56
C ARG A 352 0.42 -10.61 -22.61
N TYR A 353 0.40 -9.30 -22.39
CA TYR A 353 1.25 -8.70 -21.36
C TYR A 353 0.75 -9.11 -19.96
N PRO A 354 1.65 -9.46 -19.03
CA PRO A 354 1.30 -9.86 -17.67
C PRO A 354 0.94 -8.66 -16.79
N TRP A 355 -0.08 -7.87 -17.18
CA TRP A 355 -0.42 -6.60 -16.55
C TRP A 355 -0.72 -6.70 -15.04
N ALA A 356 -1.19 -7.87 -14.58
CA ALA A 356 -1.42 -8.16 -13.17
C ALA A 356 -0.12 -8.08 -12.33
N GLU A 357 1.04 -8.47 -12.91
CA GLU A 357 2.35 -8.36 -12.26
C GLU A 357 2.80 -6.89 -12.11
N ASP A 358 2.32 -6.00 -12.98
CA ASP A 358 2.64 -4.57 -12.98
C ASP A 358 1.56 -3.72 -12.31
N TYR A 359 0.44 -4.30 -11.90
CA TYR A 359 -0.65 -3.56 -11.30
C TYR A 359 -0.23 -3.01 -9.91
N ARG A 360 -0.47 -1.72 -9.69
CA ARG A 360 -0.14 -0.99 -8.45
C ARG A 360 -1.32 -0.15 -7.94
N GLY A 361 -2.52 -0.41 -8.46
CA GLY A 361 -3.70 0.36 -8.08
C GLY A 361 -4.29 -0.07 -6.75
N ARG A 362 -5.08 0.81 -6.16
CA ARG A 362 -5.67 0.57 -4.82
C ARG A 362 -6.82 -0.43 -4.82
N ALA A 363 -7.57 -0.53 -5.93
CA ALA A 363 -8.74 -1.38 -6.01
C ALA A 363 -8.35 -2.85 -6.26
N ALA A 364 -9.09 -3.77 -5.65
CA ALA A 364 -9.06 -5.18 -6.04
C ALA A 364 -9.64 -5.32 -7.45
N VAL A 365 -8.90 -5.94 -8.38
CA VAL A 365 -9.40 -6.18 -9.75
C VAL A 365 -9.71 -7.65 -9.94
N VAL A 366 -10.99 -7.97 -10.10
CA VAL A 366 -11.48 -9.34 -10.28
C VAL A 366 -11.90 -9.54 -11.74
N TYR A 367 -11.39 -10.60 -12.36
CA TYR A 367 -11.53 -10.84 -13.80
C TYR A 367 -11.50 -12.33 -14.18
N GLY A 368 -11.73 -12.64 -15.45
CA GLY A 368 -11.69 -13.98 -16.05
C GLY A 368 -10.83 -14.01 -17.33
N HIS A 369 -11.41 -14.48 -18.44
CA HIS A 369 -10.88 -14.45 -19.82
C HIS A 369 -9.75 -15.43 -20.18
N THR A 370 -8.77 -15.62 -19.30
CA THR A 370 -7.63 -16.50 -19.56
C THR A 370 -7.60 -17.62 -18.51
N PRO A 371 -7.90 -18.87 -18.91
CA PRO A 371 -7.99 -19.98 -17.97
C PRO A 371 -6.69 -20.19 -17.22
N VAL A 372 -6.77 -20.22 -15.89
CA VAL A 372 -5.68 -20.58 -14.99
C VAL A 372 -6.00 -21.88 -14.24
N PRO A 373 -5.01 -22.72 -13.90
CA PRO A 373 -5.29 -23.99 -13.22
C PRO A 373 -5.86 -23.80 -11.81
N ASN A 374 -5.40 -22.76 -11.11
CA ASN A 374 -5.87 -22.36 -9.79
C ASN A 374 -5.90 -20.83 -9.71
N THR A 375 -6.83 -20.30 -8.93
CA THR A 375 -6.95 -18.88 -8.64
C THR A 375 -5.97 -18.46 -7.54
N SER A 376 -5.26 -17.35 -7.74
CA SER A 376 -4.38 -16.73 -6.73
C SER A 376 -4.36 -15.21 -6.86
N TRP A 377 -4.17 -14.50 -5.76
CA TRP A 377 -4.01 -13.05 -5.77
C TRP A 377 -2.63 -12.65 -6.30
N ILE A 378 -2.59 -11.73 -7.27
CA ILE A 378 -1.37 -11.14 -7.82
C ILE A 378 -1.53 -9.62 -7.78
N ASN A 379 -0.76 -8.95 -6.93
CA ASN A 379 -0.80 -7.49 -6.74
C ASN A 379 -2.22 -6.91 -6.58
N ASN A 380 -3.08 -7.54 -5.78
CA ASN A 380 -4.48 -7.13 -5.60
C ASN A 380 -5.36 -7.35 -6.84
N THR A 381 -4.96 -8.24 -7.74
CA THR A 381 -5.76 -8.70 -8.87
C THR A 381 -5.97 -10.21 -8.78
N ILE A 382 -7.05 -10.73 -9.33
CA ILE A 382 -7.39 -12.16 -9.24
C ILE A 382 -8.20 -12.63 -10.46
N CYS A 383 -7.74 -13.73 -11.08
CA CYS A 383 -8.43 -14.38 -12.19
C CYS A 383 -9.32 -15.53 -11.67
N LEU A 384 -10.61 -15.49 -12.00
CA LEU A 384 -11.61 -16.49 -11.62
C LEU A 384 -11.94 -17.48 -12.76
N ASP A 385 -11.37 -17.29 -13.96
CA ASP A 385 -11.47 -18.29 -15.01
C ASP A 385 -10.52 -19.46 -14.70
N THR A 386 -11.09 -20.50 -14.10
CA THR A 386 -10.39 -21.76 -13.79
C THR A 386 -10.72 -22.88 -14.78
N GLY A 387 -11.17 -22.52 -15.98
CA GLY A 387 -11.37 -23.45 -17.09
C GLY A 387 -12.46 -24.50 -16.84
N ALA A 388 -13.58 -24.14 -16.22
CA ALA A 388 -14.70 -25.05 -15.94
C ALA A 388 -15.11 -25.89 -17.16
N VAL A 389 -15.29 -25.24 -18.31
CA VAL A 389 -15.68 -25.91 -19.57
C VAL A 389 -14.66 -26.93 -20.09
N PHE A 390 -13.40 -26.78 -19.69
CA PHE A 390 -12.28 -27.64 -20.07
C PHE A 390 -12.01 -28.75 -19.04
N GLY A 391 -12.89 -28.93 -18.05
CA GLY A 391 -12.73 -29.93 -16.99
C GLY A 391 -12.01 -29.43 -15.73
N GLY A 392 -11.80 -28.11 -15.61
CA GLY A 392 -11.26 -27.47 -14.42
C GLY A 392 -12.30 -27.26 -13.33
N LYS A 393 -12.43 -26.03 -12.83
CA LYS A 393 -13.40 -25.65 -11.78
C LYS A 393 -14.22 -24.44 -12.20
N MET A 394 -15.44 -24.33 -11.69
CA MET A 394 -16.22 -23.09 -11.68
C MET A 394 -15.98 -22.39 -10.34
N THR A 395 -15.42 -21.18 -10.38
CA THR A 395 -14.90 -20.49 -9.19
C THR A 395 -15.64 -19.17 -8.95
N ALA A 396 -15.88 -18.85 -7.68
CA ALA A 396 -16.38 -17.57 -7.21
C ALA A 396 -15.52 -16.99 -6.10
N LEU A 397 -15.53 -15.66 -5.98
CA LEU A 397 -14.93 -14.89 -4.89
C LEU A 397 -16.02 -14.21 -4.08
N ARG A 398 -16.05 -14.46 -2.77
CA ARG A 398 -16.87 -13.70 -1.81
C ARG A 398 -16.17 -12.40 -1.45
N TRP A 399 -16.87 -11.28 -1.57
CA TRP A 399 -16.39 -9.95 -1.21
C TRP A 399 -17.29 -9.31 -0.15
N PRO A 400 -16.74 -8.70 0.92
CA PRO A 400 -15.33 -8.32 1.12
C PRO A 400 -14.43 -9.40 1.76
N GLU A 401 -14.95 -10.60 2.00
CA GLU A 401 -14.25 -11.65 2.76
C GLU A 401 -12.98 -12.18 2.07
N ARG A 402 -12.88 -12.00 0.75
CA ARG A 402 -11.83 -12.54 -0.14
C ARG A 402 -11.73 -14.07 -0.09
N GLU A 403 -12.83 -14.75 0.26
CA GLU A 403 -12.94 -16.21 0.32
C GLU A 403 -13.26 -16.78 -1.07
N LEU A 404 -12.53 -17.84 -1.46
CA LEU A 404 -12.79 -18.56 -2.71
C LEU A 404 -13.76 -19.73 -2.47
N VAL A 405 -14.76 -19.84 -3.34
CA VAL A 405 -15.70 -20.96 -3.38
C VAL A 405 -15.68 -21.56 -4.78
N ASP A 406 -15.42 -22.86 -4.90
CA ASP A 406 -15.36 -23.53 -6.18
C ASP A 406 -16.16 -24.83 -6.24
N VAL A 407 -16.52 -25.24 -7.46
CA VAL A 407 -17.06 -26.57 -7.78
C VAL A 407 -16.27 -27.19 -8.94
N PRO A 408 -15.90 -28.47 -8.86
CA PRO A 408 -15.25 -29.15 -9.98
C PRO A 408 -16.22 -29.27 -11.16
N ALA A 409 -15.68 -29.19 -12.38
CA ALA A 409 -16.45 -29.49 -13.58
C ALA A 409 -16.91 -30.95 -13.59
N GLU A 410 -18.11 -31.22 -14.10
CA GLU A 410 -18.63 -32.60 -14.15
C GLU A 410 -17.82 -33.48 -15.11
N LYS A 411 -17.31 -32.86 -16.18
CA LYS A 411 -16.45 -33.47 -17.21
C LYS A 411 -15.82 -32.37 -18.07
N VAL A 412 -14.96 -32.79 -19.00
CA VAL A 412 -14.50 -31.94 -20.10
C VAL A 412 -15.66 -31.76 -21.09
N TRP A 413 -16.22 -30.55 -21.18
CA TRP A 413 -17.30 -30.22 -22.12
C TRP A 413 -16.77 -29.81 -23.49
N TYR A 414 -15.58 -29.21 -23.51
CA TYR A 414 -14.89 -28.78 -24.72
C TYR A 414 -13.39 -29.03 -24.55
N GLU A 415 -12.71 -29.49 -25.60
CA GLU A 415 -11.29 -29.80 -25.52
C GLU A 415 -10.44 -28.51 -25.51
N PRO A 416 -9.54 -28.33 -24.53
CA PRO A 416 -8.74 -27.13 -24.46
C PRO A 416 -7.67 -27.12 -25.55
N ALA A 417 -7.52 -25.98 -26.25
CA ALA A 417 -6.44 -25.79 -27.22
C ALA A 417 -5.04 -25.80 -26.55
N ARG A 418 -4.98 -25.41 -25.27
CA ARG A 418 -3.80 -25.45 -24.41
C ARG A 418 -4.11 -26.28 -23.17
N PRO A 419 -3.34 -27.34 -22.85
CA PRO A 419 -3.58 -28.16 -21.66
C PRO A 419 -3.66 -27.31 -20.37
N LEU A 420 -4.63 -27.62 -19.51
CA LEU A 420 -4.80 -26.98 -18.19
C LEU A 420 -3.74 -27.43 -17.17
N THR A 421 -2.96 -28.46 -17.44
CA THR A 421 -1.99 -29.04 -16.49
C THR A 421 -0.70 -28.24 -16.36
N THR A 422 -0.35 -27.99 -15.10
CA THR A 422 0.72 -27.18 -14.50
C THR A 422 2.11 -27.80 -14.57
N GLU A 423 3.07 -27.16 -15.27
CA GLU A 423 4.52 -27.13 -14.94
C GLU A 423 5.19 -25.90 -15.60
N ALA A 424 4.63 -24.71 -15.44
CA ALA A 424 5.36 -23.47 -15.72
C ALA A 424 5.82 -22.88 -14.38
N PRO A 425 7.12 -22.97 -14.02
CA PRO A 425 7.65 -22.28 -12.87
C PRO A 425 7.51 -20.77 -13.12
N GLY A 426 6.73 -20.08 -12.29
CA GLY A 426 6.69 -18.61 -12.26
C GLY A 426 5.30 -17.95 -12.33
N GLY A 427 4.24 -18.67 -12.72
CA GLY A 427 2.89 -18.08 -12.81
C GLY A 427 2.18 -17.84 -11.48
N HIS A 428 2.71 -18.39 -10.38
CA HIS A 428 2.03 -18.41 -9.08
C HIS A 428 2.41 -17.25 -8.14
N GLN A 429 3.40 -16.41 -8.48
CA GLN A 429 4.03 -15.54 -7.48
C GLN A 429 4.14 -14.07 -7.86
N GLY A 430 3.80 -13.69 -9.09
CA GLY A 430 4.14 -12.36 -9.62
C GLY A 430 5.64 -12.06 -9.49
N ARG A 431 6.06 -10.88 -9.92
CA ARG A 431 7.40 -10.41 -9.56
C ARG A 431 7.38 -9.93 -8.10
N PRO A 432 8.28 -10.43 -7.23
CA PRO A 432 8.23 -10.08 -5.81
C PRO A 432 8.44 -8.58 -5.55
N LEU A 433 9.27 -7.89 -6.35
CA LEU A 433 9.35 -6.43 -6.42
C LEU A 433 9.84 -5.96 -7.79
N ASP A 434 9.37 -4.79 -8.24
CA ASP A 434 10.01 -4.02 -9.29
C ASP A 434 10.99 -2.99 -8.68
N LEU A 435 12.10 -2.70 -9.37
CA LEU A 435 13.02 -1.63 -8.98
C LEU A 435 12.28 -0.28 -8.85
N ALA A 436 11.31 -0.05 -9.73
CA ALA A 436 10.44 1.12 -9.73
C ALA A 436 9.46 1.16 -8.54
N ASP A 437 9.45 0.18 -7.64
CA ASP A 437 8.73 0.26 -6.36
C ASP A 437 9.55 0.97 -5.28
N VAL A 438 10.89 0.92 -5.36
CA VAL A 438 11.79 1.32 -4.26
C VAL A 438 12.87 2.35 -4.63
N HIS A 439 13.12 2.62 -5.90
CA HIS A 439 14.10 3.62 -6.37
C HIS A 439 13.55 5.07 -6.35
N GLY A 440 14.40 6.08 -6.20
CA GLY A 440 14.05 7.50 -6.36
C GLY A 440 13.46 8.12 -5.09
N ARG A 441 12.94 9.35 -5.19
CA ARG A 441 12.25 10.01 -4.08
C ARG A 441 10.89 9.33 -3.83
N ARG A 442 10.65 8.92 -2.58
CA ARG A 442 9.42 8.22 -2.19
C ARG A 442 8.68 8.91 -1.06
N VAL A 443 7.39 8.64 -0.99
CA VAL A 443 6.53 8.98 0.13
C VAL A 443 5.70 7.76 0.43
N VAL A 444 5.80 7.25 1.66
CA VAL A 444 4.99 6.14 2.16
C VAL A 444 3.88 6.73 3.02
N GLU A 445 2.64 6.49 2.63
CA GLU A 445 1.46 6.82 3.45
C GLU A 445 1.33 5.78 4.57
N THR A 446 1.23 6.25 5.81
CA THR A 446 1.10 5.43 7.02
C THR A 446 -0.17 5.82 7.77
N ARG A 447 -0.89 4.84 8.33
CA ARG A 447 -2.08 5.09 9.17
C ARG A 447 -1.76 5.97 10.38
N GLN A 448 -0.55 5.83 10.96
CA GLN A 448 -0.20 6.43 12.25
C GLN A 448 0.47 7.81 12.16
N MET A 449 1.16 8.13 11.05
CA MET A 449 1.92 9.37 10.91
C MET A 449 1.67 10.09 9.57
N GLY A 450 0.73 9.60 8.76
CA GLY A 450 0.48 10.12 7.42
C GLY A 450 1.68 9.86 6.50
N ASN A 451 2.11 10.88 5.76
CA ASN A 451 3.15 10.74 4.75
C ASN A 451 4.56 10.80 5.35
N VAL A 452 5.32 9.70 5.22
CA VAL A 452 6.74 9.62 5.55
C VAL A 452 7.57 9.68 4.28
N GLY A 453 8.38 10.73 4.13
CA GLY A 453 9.23 10.93 2.96
C GLY A 453 10.57 10.20 3.07
N VAL A 454 11.02 9.60 1.97
CA VAL A 454 12.33 8.98 1.82
C VAL A 454 13.09 9.69 0.69
N ARG A 455 14.33 10.08 0.97
CA ARG A 455 15.20 10.73 -0.02
C ARG A 455 15.82 9.69 -0.95
N GLU A 456 16.16 10.11 -2.16
CA GLU A 456 16.70 9.22 -3.18
C GLU A 456 18.05 8.61 -2.75
N GLU A 457 18.94 9.38 -2.12
CA GLU A 457 20.22 8.86 -1.64
C GLU A 457 20.06 7.73 -0.60
N ASN A 458 19.08 7.87 0.28
CA ASN A 458 18.74 6.89 1.31
C ASN A 458 18.13 5.61 0.71
N ALA A 459 17.22 5.79 -0.25
CA ALA A 459 16.61 4.68 -0.97
C ALA A 459 17.65 3.84 -1.72
N ALA A 460 18.64 4.49 -2.35
CA ALA A 460 19.74 3.81 -3.03
C ALA A 460 20.62 2.99 -2.07
N ALA A 461 20.91 3.52 -0.87
CA ALA A 461 21.66 2.79 0.16
C ALA A 461 20.89 1.57 0.68
N ALA A 462 19.59 1.71 0.92
CA ALA A 462 18.73 0.60 1.33
C ALA A 462 18.64 -0.49 0.26
N LEU A 463 18.55 -0.10 -1.02
CA LEU A 463 18.50 -1.03 -2.13
C LEU A 463 19.78 -1.89 -2.23
N GLU A 464 20.96 -1.31 -1.97
CA GLU A 464 22.22 -2.07 -1.93
C GLU A 464 22.17 -3.17 -0.87
N VAL A 465 21.73 -2.82 0.34
CA VAL A 465 21.69 -3.76 1.46
C VAL A 465 20.67 -4.86 1.20
N MET A 466 19.47 -4.49 0.74
CA MET A 466 18.38 -5.44 0.53
C MET A 466 18.66 -6.40 -0.64
N SER A 467 19.17 -5.88 -1.76
CA SER A 467 19.36 -6.69 -2.96
C SER A 467 20.52 -7.69 -2.85
N ARG A 468 21.49 -7.45 -1.98
CA ARG A 468 22.71 -8.27 -1.89
C ARG A 468 22.81 -9.15 -0.65
N PHE A 469 22.25 -8.70 0.47
CA PHE A 469 22.56 -9.29 1.77
C PHE A 469 21.34 -9.67 2.60
N ALA A 470 20.14 -9.26 2.20
CA ALA A 470 18.94 -9.60 2.93
C ALA A 470 18.54 -11.07 2.74
N ILE A 471 17.68 -11.55 3.63
CA ILE A 471 16.94 -12.80 3.43
C ILE A 471 16.00 -12.67 2.21
N ASP A 472 15.32 -13.78 1.87
CA ASP A 472 14.25 -13.74 0.88
C ASP A 472 13.25 -12.62 1.21
N PRO A 473 13.04 -11.64 0.30
CA PRO A 473 12.13 -10.55 0.54
C PRO A 473 10.71 -11.00 0.89
N ARG A 474 10.24 -12.15 0.38
CA ARG A 474 8.92 -12.69 0.72
C ARG A 474 8.74 -12.97 2.22
N LEU A 475 9.84 -13.24 2.92
CA LEU A 475 9.87 -13.54 4.36
C LEU A 475 10.24 -12.32 5.21
N LEU A 476 10.44 -11.14 4.60
CA LEU A 476 10.87 -9.91 5.27
C LEU A 476 9.71 -8.92 5.42
N GLY A 477 8.73 -9.29 6.24
CA GLY A 477 7.53 -8.47 6.46
C GLY A 477 7.72 -7.26 7.38
N TYR A 478 8.86 -7.12 8.06
CA TYR A 478 9.08 -6.07 9.07
C TYR A 478 10.56 -5.81 9.33
N LEU A 479 10.90 -4.54 9.58
CA LEU A 479 12.16 -4.13 10.17
C LEU A 479 11.92 -3.28 11.42
N PRO A 480 12.67 -3.54 12.51
CA PRO A 480 12.48 -2.85 13.76
C PRO A 480 12.98 -1.41 13.70
N PRO A 481 12.33 -0.48 14.42
CA PRO A 481 12.76 0.90 14.48
C PRO A 481 14.00 1.07 15.36
N THR A 482 14.73 2.14 15.08
CA THR A 482 15.75 2.70 15.94
C THR A 482 15.14 3.21 17.25
N MET A 483 15.97 3.29 18.29
CA MET A 483 15.53 3.70 19.62
C MET A 483 16.34 4.89 20.13
N ALA A 484 15.65 5.93 20.58
CA ALA A 484 16.26 7.12 21.18
C ALA A 484 16.56 6.92 22.67
N PRO A 485 17.66 7.48 23.19
CA PRO A 485 17.92 7.47 24.62
C PRO A 485 17.12 8.55 25.33
N THR A 486 17.08 8.45 26.66
CA THR A 486 16.53 9.50 27.51
C THR A 486 17.33 10.81 27.41
N ALA A 487 16.72 11.91 27.86
CA ALA A 487 17.40 13.18 28.02
C ALA A 487 18.64 13.03 28.93
N THR A 488 19.64 13.88 28.74
CA THR A 488 20.85 13.84 29.58
C THR A 488 20.52 14.20 31.02
N SER A 489 21.00 13.40 31.96
CA SER A 489 20.72 13.58 33.37
C SER A 489 21.63 14.63 34.02
N ARG A 490 21.07 15.34 34.99
CA ARG A 490 21.83 16.22 35.91
C ARG A 490 22.27 15.50 37.19
N ALA A 491 21.83 14.26 37.42
CA ALA A 491 22.26 13.47 38.55
C ALA A 491 23.80 13.27 38.52
N GLU A 492 24.41 13.31 39.70
CA GLU A 492 25.86 13.18 39.84
C GLU A 492 26.34 11.81 39.33
N GLY A 493 27.36 11.82 38.47
CA GLY A 493 27.95 10.59 37.91
C GLY A 493 27.15 9.88 36.83
N PHE A 494 25.96 10.39 36.45
CA PHE A 494 25.10 9.78 35.42
C PHE A 494 24.98 10.65 34.18
N LEU A 495 25.04 10.00 33.02
CA LEU A 495 24.67 10.61 31.73
C LEU A 495 23.21 10.32 31.39
N GLU A 496 22.73 9.12 31.73
CA GLU A 496 21.34 8.67 31.56
C GLU A 496 20.83 8.22 32.93
N HIS A 497 19.59 8.59 33.25
CA HIS A 497 18.95 8.25 34.52
C HIS A 497 17.44 8.02 34.32
N PRO A 498 16.81 7.04 35.01
CA PRO A 498 15.39 6.71 34.82
C PRO A 498 14.44 7.90 35.00
N ALA A 499 14.74 8.77 35.97
CA ALA A 499 13.93 9.96 36.28
C ALA A 499 13.62 10.82 35.04
N GLU A 500 14.58 10.96 34.12
CA GLU A 500 14.40 11.76 32.91
C GLU A 500 13.41 11.10 31.92
N ALA A 501 13.39 9.77 31.86
CA ALA A 501 12.44 9.04 31.02
C ALA A 501 11.03 9.11 31.60
N PHE A 502 10.87 8.90 32.91
CA PHE A 502 9.57 8.99 33.58
C PHE A 502 8.98 10.39 33.51
N ALA A 503 9.78 11.43 33.75
CA ALA A 503 9.35 12.82 33.64
C ALA A 503 8.90 13.18 32.20
N GLN A 504 9.62 12.67 31.18
CA GLN A 504 9.21 12.87 29.78
C GLN A 504 7.87 12.19 29.48
N TYR A 505 7.69 10.94 29.90
CA TYR A 505 6.42 10.23 29.68
C TYR A 505 5.25 10.88 30.44
N ALA A 506 5.47 11.35 31.67
CA ALA A 506 4.48 12.13 32.41
C ALA A 506 4.09 13.41 31.65
N ALA A 507 5.08 14.15 31.11
CA ALA A 507 4.85 15.36 30.33
C ALA A 507 4.11 15.09 28.99
N ASP A 508 4.31 13.91 28.41
CA ASP A 508 3.60 13.45 27.21
C ASP A 508 2.18 12.92 27.53
N GLY A 509 1.78 12.87 28.80
CA GLY A 509 0.47 12.43 29.27
C GLY A 509 0.34 10.92 29.51
N VAL A 510 1.47 10.20 29.61
CA VAL A 510 1.51 8.75 29.84
C VAL A 510 1.64 8.45 31.34
N GLN A 511 0.54 8.01 31.95
CA GLN A 511 0.51 7.69 33.38
C GLN A 511 1.24 6.39 33.72
N ARG A 512 1.09 5.33 32.93
CA ARG A 512 1.69 4.01 33.22
C ARG A 512 2.70 3.63 32.15
N VAL A 513 3.89 3.26 32.60
CA VAL A 513 4.97 2.77 31.75
C VAL A 513 5.42 1.40 32.24
N VAL A 514 5.92 0.56 31.33
CA VAL A 514 6.62 -0.68 31.64
C VAL A 514 8.11 -0.47 31.42
N CYS A 515 8.89 -0.82 32.44
CA CYS A 515 10.35 -0.87 32.38
C CYS A 515 10.74 -2.31 32.07
N GLU A 516 11.33 -2.56 30.91
CA GLU A 516 11.84 -3.87 30.51
C GLU A 516 13.37 -3.88 30.58
N GLU A 517 13.96 -4.99 31.04
CA GLU A 517 15.39 -5.20 30.99
C GLU A 517 15.88 -5.06 29.54
N LYS A 518 16.88 -4.21 29.34
CA LYS A 518 17.51 -4.06 28.05
C LYS A 518 18.57 -5.15 27.91
N HIS A 519 18.19 -6.25 27.27
CA HIS A 519 19.10 -7.34 26.95
C HIS A 519 20.23 -6.87 26.04
N MET A 520 21.45 -7.31 26.34
CA MET A 520 22.65 -6.95 25.57
C MET A 520 23.03 -8.08 24.61
N GLY A 521 22.50 -8.02 23.39
CA GLY A 521 22.71 -9.04 22.36
C GLY A 521 22.71 -8.44 20.95
N SER A 522 21.94 -9.05 20.07
CA SER A 522 21.60 -8.46 18.78
C SER A 522 20.11 -8.68 18.50
N ARG A 523 19.41 -7.60 18.16
CA ARG A 523 17.99 -7.65 17.81
C ARG A 523 17.75 -8.61 16.66
N ALA A 524 16.81 -9.53 16.86
CA ALA A 524 16.43 -10.57 15.92
C ALA A 524 14.91 -10.60 15.79
N VAL A 525 14.43 -10.61 14.56
CA VAL A 525 13.02 -10.80 14.22
C VAL A 525 12.87 -12.22 13.72
N ALA A 526 11.94 -12.98 14.31
CA ALA A 526 11.70 -14.38 13.97
C ALA A 526 10.30 -14.55 13.39
N LEU A 527 10.20 -14.88 12.11
CA LEU A 527 8.98 -15.36 11.49
C LEU A 527 8.91 -16.87 11.68
N VAL A 528 7.90 -17.37 12.37
CA VAL A 528 7.72 -18.79 12.67
C VAL A 528 6.43 -19.28 12.01
N CYS A 529 6.53 -20.18 11.04
CA CYS A 529 5.38 -20.87 10.47
C CYS A 529 5.20 -22.24 11.14
N ARG A 530 3.95 -22.70 11.22
CA ARG A 530 3.58 -24.00 11.77
C ARG A 530 4.26 -25.15 11.03
N ASP A 531 4.42 -25.02 9.73
CA ASP A 531 5.12 -25.95 8.85
C ASP A 531 5.50 -25.26 7.52
N ALA A 532 6.10 -26.02 6.59
CA ALA A 532 6.50 -25.52 5.28
C ALA A 532 5.30 -25.25 4.34
N GLU A 533 4.17 -25.91 4.54
CA GLU A 533 2.95 -25.65 3.76
C GLU A 533 2.34 -24.31 4.15
N ALA A 534 2.27 -24.00 5.44
CA ALA A 534 1.88 -22.69 5.94
C ALA A 534 2.77 -21.58 5.37
N ALA A 535 4.09 -21.81 5.30
CA ALA A 535 5.03 -20.86 4.70
C ALA A 535 4.77 -20.68 3.19
N ARG A 536 4.55 -21.77 2.44
CA ARG A 536 4.23 -21.73 1.01
C ARG A 536 2.91 -21.01 0.73
N GLU A 537 1.86 -21.35 1.45
CA GLU A 537 0.53 -20.75 1.29
C GLU A 537 0.56 -19.26 1.61
N ARG A 538 1.17 -18.88 2.74
CA ARG A 538 1.16 -17.49 3.21
C ARG A 538 2.15 -16.59 2.49
N PHE A 539 3.38 -17.05 2.29
CA PHE A 539 4.50 -16.20 1.82
C PHE A 539 4.94 -16.55 0.40
N GLY A 540 4.36 -17.57 -0.23
CA GLY A 540 4.71 -17.97 -1.59
C GLY A 540 6.15 -18.44 -1.72
N VAL A 541 6.74 -19.04 -0.67
CA VAL A 541 8.04 -19.71 -0.75
C VAL A 541 7.90 -21.15 -1.24
N ASP A 542 8.95 -21.75 -1.79
CA ASP A 542 8.89 -23.12 -2.30
C ASP A 542 8.90 -24.14 -1.14
N ALA A 543 7.85 -24.96 -1.01
CA ALA A 543 7.79 -26.01 0.01
C ALA A 543 8.86 -27.09 -0.20
N ALA A 544 9.34 -27.31 -1.43
CA ALA A 544 10.41 -28.27 -1.71
C ALA A 544 11.75 -27.85 -1.07
N GLU A 545 11.93 -26.56 -0.77
CA GLU A 545 13.09 -26.05 -0.03
C GLU A 545 12.95 -26.22 1.50
N GLY A 546 11.80 -26.70 1.99
CA GLY A 546 11.56 -26.96 3.41
C GLY A 546 11.59 -25.71 4.30
N VAL A 547 11.33 -24.53 3.72
CA VAL A 547 11.36 -23.25 4.43
C VAL A 547 10.19 -23.17 5.42
N THR A 548 10.48 -22.93 6.70
CA THR A 548 9.44 -22.83 7.74
C THR A 548 9.36 -21.47 8.42
N GLY A 549 10.07 -20.46 7.90
CA GLY A 549 10.14 -19.14 8.48
C GLY A 549 11.46 -18.42 8.18
N SER A 550 11.78 -17.40 8.98
CA SER A 550 13.01 -16.62 8.85
C SER A 550 13.49 -16.08 10.19
N LEU A 551 14.79 -15.84 10.29
CA LEU A 551 15.41 -15.15 11.43
C LEU A 551 16.36 -14.08 10.89
N HIS A 552 15.99 -12.80 11.04
CA HIS A 552 16.75 -11.69 10.47
C HIS A 552 17.12 -10.62 11.48
N THR A 553 18.16 -9.87 11.14
CA THR A 553 18.65 -8.73 11.92
C THR A 553 17.83 -7.47 11.63
N ARG A 554 18.10 -6.39 12.37
CA ARG A 554 17.53 -5.06 12.14
C ARG A 554 17.73 -4.48 10.72
N THR A 555 18.60 -5.07 9.90
CA THR A 555 18.83 -4.65 8.50
C THR A 555 18.35 -5.67 7.47
N GLY A 556 17.56 -6.66 7.89
CA GLY A 556 16.96 -7.67 7.01
C GLY A 556 17.92 -8.79 6.60
N ARG A 557 19.16 -8.80 7.12
CA ARG A 557 20.15 -9.84 6.84
C ARG A 557 19.85 -11.11 7.63
N PRO A 558 20.18 -12.31 7.11
CA PRO A 558 20.08 -13.53 7.90
C PRO A 558 20.89 -13.40 9.19
N PHE A 559 20.32 -13.86 10.30
CA PHE A 559 20.98 -13.78 11.59
C PHE A 559 22.20 -14.73 11.65
N PHE A 560 22.05 -15.95 11.14
CA PHE A 560 23.15 -16.91 10.97
C PHE A 560 23.46 -17.08 9.48
N ASP A 561 24.74 -17.25 9.14
CA ASP A 561 25.14 -17.51 7.76
C ASP A 561 24.74 -18.93 7.32
N ASP A 562 24.68 -19.87 8.28
CA ASP A 562 24.19 -21.23 8.08
C ASP A 562 22.67 -21.32 8.28
N ARG A 563 21.97 -21.75 7.23
CA ARG A 563 20.51 -21.95 7.24
C ARG A 563 20.08 -23.07 8.19
N ALA A 564 20.90 -24.10 8.40
CA ALA A 564 20.56 -25.21 9.29
C ALA A 564 20.44 -24.73 10.75
N VAL A 565 21.32 -23.81 11.18
CA VAL A 565 21.26 -23.21 12.53
C VAL A 565 20.01 -22.34 12.68
N THR A 566 19.63 -21.62 11.61
CA THR A 566 18.39 -20.84 11.61
C THR A 566 17.17 -21.76 11.77
N GLU A 567 17.10 -22.86 11.02
CA GLU A 567 16.01 -23.82 11.15
C GLU A 567 15.99 -24.50 12.53
N GLU A 568 17.14 -24.77 13.15
CA GLU A 568 17.18 -25.32 14.52
C GLU A 568 16.56 -24.35 15.53
N VAL A 569 16.80 -23.04 15.39
CA VAL A 569 16.14 -22.00 16.21
C VAL A 569 14.65 -21.97 15.94
N LEU A 570 14.23 -21.95 14.67
CA LEU A 570 12.81 -21.92 14.28
C LEU A 570 12.06 -23.17 14.76
N ALA A 571 12.68 -24.35 14.71
CA ALA A 571 12.09 -25.59 15.19
C ALA A 571 11.85 -25.56 16.71
N ARG A 572 12.80 -25.02 17.49
CA ARG A 572 12.63 -24.84 18.94
C ARG A 572 11.52 -23.84 19.26
N LEU A 573 11.48 -22.70 18.55
CA LEU A 573 10.41 -21.71 18.70
C LEU A 573 9.05 -22.32 18.36
N ARG A 574 8.93 -23.00 17.21
CA ARG A 574 7.70 -23.67 16.78
C ARG A 574 7.22 -24.70 17.81
N ALA A 575 8.13 -25.50 18.37
CA ALA A 575 7.79 -26.46 19.42
C ALA A 575 7.21 -25.77 20.66
N ALA A 576 7.82 -24.66 21.11
CA ALA A 576 7.32 -23.88 22.24
C ALA A 576 5.94 -23.24 21.94
N VAL A 577 5.75 -22.69 20.73
CA VAL A 577 4.47 -22.10 20.31
C VAL A 577 3.35 -23.15 20.30
N THR A 578 3.64 -24.34 19.78
CA THR A 578 2.70 -25.48 19.79
C THR A 578 2.37 -25.91 21.21
N ALA A 579 3.38 -26.08 22.07
CA ALA A 579 3.18 -26.51 23.45
C ALA A 579 2.40 -25.47 24.28
N ALA A 580 2.57 -24.17 23.99
CA ALA A 580 1.84 -23.08 24.62
C ALA A 580 0.39 -22.91 24.11
N GLY A 581 -0.04 -23.66 23.09
CA GLY A 581 -1.40 -23.58 22.51
C GLY A 581 -1.68 -22.29 21.73
N LEU A 582 -0.65 -21.55 21.33
CA LEU A 582 -0.81 -20.23 20.72
C LEU A 582 -1.38 -20.27 19.30
N TRP A 583 -1.20 -21.37 18.57
CA TRP A 583 -1.75 -21.53 17.23
C TRP A 583 -3.28 -21.44 17.21
N ASP A 584 -3.93 -22.12 18.16
CA ASP A 584 -5.39 -22.20 18.24
C ASP A 584 -5.96 -20.96 18.92
N GLU A 585 -5.35 -20.47 20.00
CA GLU A 585 -5.80 -19.26 20.71
C GLU A 585 -5.75 -18.02 19.82
N LEU A 586 -4.71 -17.90 18.97
CA LEU A 586 -4.53 -16.78 18.06
C LEU A 586 -5.09 -17.04 16.66
N ASP A 587 -5.74 -18.19 16.42
CA ASP A 587 -6.29 -18.59 15.12
C ASP A 587 -5.32 -18.34 13.96
N THR A 588 -4.12 -18.94 14.06
CA THR A 588 -3.02 -18.66 13.13
C THR A 588 -2.13 -19.86 12.87
N ASP A 589 -1.48 -19.85 11.72
CA ASP A 589 -0.48 -20.81 11.26
C ASP A 589 0.92 -20.18 11.09
N TRP A 590 1.04 -18.88 11.32
CA TRP A 590 2.32 -18.18 11.42
C TRP A 590 2.27 -17.09 12.49
N LEU A 591 3.43 -16.72 13.02
CA LEU A 591 3.59 -15.58 13.92
C LEU A 591 4.94 -14.90 13.74
N LEU A 592 4.99 -13.61 14.08
CA LEU A 592 6.19 -12.80 13.97
C LEU A 592 6.62 -12.27 15.34
N LEU A 593 7.81 -12.62 15.78
CA LEU A 593 8.38 -12.24 17.08
C LEU A 593 9.48 -11.19 16.92
N ASP A 594 9.53 -10.26 17.86
CA ASP A 594 10.66 -9.33 18.04
C ASP A 594 11.35 -9.65 19.37
N GLY A 595 12.67 -9.81 19.32
CA GLY A 595 13.44 -10.17 20.50
C GLY A 595 14.92 -9.84 20.37
N GLU A 596 15.66 -10.12 21.45
CA GLU A 596 17.11 -9.97 21.49
C GLU A 596 17.75 -11.35 21.60
N LEU A 597 18.73 -11.64 20.73
CA LEU A 597 19.45 -12.90 20.71
C LEU A 597 20.86 -12.70 21.31
N MET A 598 21.20 -13.50 22.31
CA MET A 598 22.38 -13.36 23.18
C MET A 598 23.26 -14.62 23.13
N PRO A 599 24.58 -14.52 23.39
CA PRO A 599 25.33 -13.33 23.80
C PRO A 599 25.61 -12.33 22.68
N TRP A 600 26.03 -11.11 23.04
CA TRP A 600 26.54 -10.14 22.06
C TRP A 600 27.72 -10.68 21.24
N SER A 601 28.57 -11.52 21.85
CA SER A 601 29.69 -12.19 21.16
C SER A 601 29.28 -13.10 20.01
N LEU A 602 28.02 -13.58 19.97
CA LEU A 602 27.52 -14.50 18.95
C LEU A 602 27.58 -13.88 17.54
N LYS A 603 27.18 -12.61 17.39
CA LYS A 603 27.19 -11.90 16.10
C LYS A 603 28.34 -10.90 15.97
N SER A 604 28.87 -10.38 17.08
CA SER A 604 29.78 -9.22 17.09
C SER A 604 31.24 -9.56 17.41
N ALA A 605 31.66 -10.82 17.29
CA ALA A 605 33.03 -11.26 17.63
C ALA A 605 34.14 -10.45 16.92
N GLY A 606 33.96 -10.11 15.65
CA GLY A 606 34.94 -9.30 14.89
C GLY A 606 35.11 -7.89 15.47
N LEU A 607 34.00 -7.21 15.76
CA LEU A 607 33.98 -5.88 16.35
C LEU A 607 34.60 -5.88 17.77
N LEU A 608 34.24 -6.88 18.57
CA LEU A 608 34.81 -7.12 19.91
C LEU A 608 36.33 -7.24 19.86
N ARG A 609 36.87 -8.05 18.94
CA ARG A 609 38.33 -8.23 18.81
C ARG A 609 39.04 -6.96 18.32
N ALA A 610 38.51 -6.33 17.27
CA ALA A 610 39.19 -5.24 16.59
C ALA A 610 39.13 -3.90 17.34
N GLN A 611 38.03 -3.62 18.05
CA GLN A 611 37.80 -2.32 18.69
C GLN A 611 37.91 -2.40 20.22
N TYR A 612 37.08 -3.23 20.85
CA TYR A 612 36.95 -3.25 22.32
C TYR A 612 38.13 -3.95 23.02
N ALA A 613 38.48 -5.15 22.56
CA ALA A 613 39.59 -5.91 23.11
C ALA A 613 40.94 -5.23 22.84
N ALA A 614 41.07 -4.53 21.71
CA ALA A 614 42.27 -3.76 21.35
C ALA A 614 42.55 -2.65 22.37
N VAL A 615 41.54 -1.87 22.76
CA VAL A 615 41.67 -0.83 23.80
C VAL A 615 42.15 -1.46 25.11
N GLY A 616 41.47 -2.51 25.58
CA GLY A 616 41.86 -3.18 26.82
C GLY A 616 43.27 -3.80 26.77
N ALA A 617 43.68 -4.36 25.64
CA ALA A 617 45.02 -4.92 25.45
C ALA A 617 46.10 -3.82 25.48
N ALA A 618 45.88 -2.70 24.78
CA ALA A 618 46.80 -1.56 24.79
C ALA A 618 46.95 -0.97 26.20
N SER A 619 45.83 -0.80 26.92
CA SER A 619 45.86 -0.30 28.30
C SER A 619 46.66 -1.21 29.23
N ARG A 620 46.44 -2.53 29.18
CA ARG A 620 47.20 -3.50 30.00
C ARG A 620 48.69 -3.56 29.66
N ALA A 621 49.07 -3.27 28.43
CA ALA A 621 50.48 -3.23 28.03
C ALA A 621 51.20 -1.96 28.50
N VAL A 622 50.52 -0.80 28.48
CA VAL A 622 51.16 0.51 28.72
C VAL A 622 51.14 0.92 30.19
N PHE A 623 50.01 0.77 30.88
CA PHE A 623 49.85 1.34 32.23
C PHE A 623 50.82 0.77 33.28
N PRO A 624 51.10 -0.55 33.36
CA PRO A 624 52.00 -1.08 34.39
C PRO A 624 53.40 -0.44 34.35
N GLY A 625 53.98 -0.30 33.15
CA GLY A 625 55.30 0.33 32.97
C GLY A 625 55.28 1.83 33.27
N ALA A 626 54.25 2.54 32.80
CA ALA A 626 54.11 3.98 33.03
C ALA A 626 53.91 4.31 34.52
N LEU A 627 53.05 3.54 35.21
CA LEU A 627 52.80 3.69 36.64
C LEU A 627 54.06 3.40 37.46
N GLY A 628 54.77 2.30 37.15
CA GLY A 628 56.02 1.98 37.84
C GLY A 628 57.09 3.06 37.68
N ALA A 629 57.21 3.67 36.50
CA ALA A 629 58.15 4.77 36.26
C ALA A 629 57.79 6.04 37.06
N LEU A 630 56.50 6.38 37.12
CA LEU A 630 55.99 7.53 37.87
C LEU A 630 56.15 7.32 39.38
N GLU A 631 55.87 6.12 39.89
CA GLU A 631 56.08 5.75 41.30
C GLU A 631 57.56 5.90 41.70
N GLN A 632 58.49 5.46 40.85
CA GLN A 632 59.92 5.66 41.08
C GLN A 632 60.35 7.13 41.04
N ALA A 633 59.71 7.97 40.21
CA ALA A 633 59.97 9.40 40.16
C ALA A 633 59.48 10.11 41.43
N VAL A 634 58.29 9.76 41.92
CA VAL A 634 57.75 10.23 43.21
C VAL A 634 58.67 9.83 44.36
N ALA A 635 59.10 8.55 44.41
CA ALA A 635 60.01 8.06 45.45
C ALA A 635 61.37 8.78 45.48
N ARG A 636 61.80 9.36 44.36
CA ARG A 636 63.03 10.16 44.24
C ARG A 636 62.84 11.64 44.58
N GLY A 637 61.62 12.08 44.92
CA GLY A 637 61.32 13.46 45.27
C GLY A 637 61.25 14.41 44.07
N VAL A 638 60.89 13.92 42.88
CA VAL A 638 60.71 14.78 41.70
C VAL A 638 59.42 15.59 41.86
N GLU A 639 59.54 16.92 41.98
CA GLU A 639 58.40 17.82 42.19
C GLU A 639 57.35 17.75 41.06
N GLY A 640 56.07 17.78 41.43
CA GLY A 640 54.94 17.86 40.49
C GLY A 640 54.52 16.54 39.84
N VAL A 641 55.21 15.42 40.12
CA VAL A 641 54.90 14.10 39.51
C VAL A 641 53.74 13.38 40.21
N ASP A 642 53.46 13.70 41.49
CA ASP A 642 52.38 13.06 42.26
C ASP A 642 51.00 13.21 41.59
N ALA A 643 50.70 14.41 41.09
CA ALA A 643 49.45 14.69 40.40
C ALA A 643 49.34 13.91 39.07
N LEU A 644 50.46 13.71 38.38
CA LEU A 644 50.51 12.91 37.15
C LEU A 644 50.33 11.42 37.46
N LEU A 645 50.95 10.91 38.52
CA LEU A 645 50.78 9.54 38.98
C LEU A 645 49.32 9.26 39.36
N ALA A 646 48.70 10.13 40.16
CA ALA A 646 47.29 10.01 40.53
C ALA A 646 46.39 9.95 39.29
N LYS A 647 46.59 10.87 38.33
CA LYS A 647 45.84 10.89 37.08
C LYS A 647 46.01 9.61 36.27
N GLN A 648 47.23 9.08 36.13
CA GLN A 648 47.42 7.83 35.37
C GLN A 648 46.85 6.60 36.09
N ARG A 649 46.84 6.56 37.43
CA ARG A 649 46.19 5.49 38.20
C ARG A 649 44.69 5.45 37.95
N GLU A 650 44.04 6.61 37.99
CA GLU A 650 42.61 6.71 37.67
C GLU A 650 42.33 6.26 36.22
N ARG A 651 43.17 6.64 35.24
CA ARG A 651 42.98 6.24 33.84
C ARG A 651 43.18 4.73 33.64
N ALA A 652 44.08 4.12 34.39
CA ALA A 652 44.26 2.68 34.40
C ALA A 652 43.01 1.97 34.94
N ALA A 653 42.45 2.46 36.06
CA ALA A 653 41.22 1.94 36.63
C ALA A 653 40.01 2.11 35.69
N ASP A 654 39.87 3.26 35.02
CA ASP A 654 38.82 3.50 34.02
C ASP A 654 38.90 2.49 32.84
N ALA A 655 40.11 2.18 32.38
CA ALA A 655 40.35 1.22 31.30
C ALA A 655 40.10 -0.25 31.72
N GLU A 656 40.37 -0.57 32.98
CA GLU A 656 40.03 -1.86 33.57
C GLU A 656 38.50 -2.02 33.69
N ALA A 657 37.81 -1.02 34.25
CA ALA A 657 36.35 -1.00 34.33
C ALA A 657 35.68 -1.12 32.95
N PHE A 658 36.20 -0.45 31.93
CA PHE A 658 35.77 -0.63 30.53
C PHE A 658 35.93 -2.08 30.06
N THR A 659 37.07 -2.71 30.38
CA THR A 659 37.33 -4.10 30.00
C THR A 659 36.37 -5.06 30.69
N GLU A 660 36.13 -4.86 31.99
CA GLU A 660 35.17 -5.66 32.75
C GLU A 660 33.75 -5.50 32.21
N ALA A 661 33.35 -4.27 31.87
CA ALA A 661 32.01 -3.99 31.36
C ALA A 661 31.68 -4.79 30.09
N TYR A 662 32.52 -4.76 29.06
CA TYR A 662 32.19 -5.48 27.81
C TYR A 662 32.30 -7.01 27.95
N ARG A 663 33.16 -7.51 28.87
CA ARG A 663 33.34 -8.95 29.09
C ARG A 663 32.09 -9.63 29.65
N ARG A 664 31.27 -8.91 30.41
CA ARG A 664 30.00 -9.43 30.98
C ARG A 664 29.02 -9.93 29.91
N TYR A 665 29.14 -9.42 28.68
CA TYR A 665 28.25 -9.76 27.56
C TYR A 665 28.89 -10.75 26.57
N CYS A 666 30.02 -11.35 26.96
CA CYS A 666 30.79 -12.26 26.12
C CYS A 666 30.96 -13.62 26.80
N TRP A 667 30.35 -14.66 26.26
CA TRP A 667 30.62 -16.05 26.63
C TRP A 667 30.74 -16.94 25.39
N PRO A 668 31.50 -18.05 25.46
CA PRO A 668 31.57 -18.99 24.36
C PRO A 668 30.24 -19.71 24.16
N THR A 669 29.91 -20.02 22.91
CA THR A 669 28.77 -20.86 22.52
C THR A 669 29.28 -22.05 21.70
N GLN A 670 28.66 -23.22 21.87
CA GLN A 670 28.89 -24.40 21.04
C GLN A 670 27.57 -24.78 20.37
N GLY A 671 27.45 -24.53 19.07
CA GLY A 671 26.13 -24.53 18.41
C GLY A 671 25.20 -23.52 19.09
N LEU A 672 23.99 -23.97 19.45
CA LEU A 672 23.02 -23.18 20.22
C LEU A 672 23.17 -23.31 21.75
N GLU A 673 24.12 -24.10 22.25
CA GLU A 673 24.37 -24.17 23.70
C GLU A 673 24.90 -22.83 24.21
N GLY A 674 24.27 -22.31 25.27
CA GLY A 674 24.56 -20.99 25.83
C GLY A 674 23.91 -19.83 25.07
N VAL A 675 23.23 -20.09 23.95
CA VAL A 675 22.43 -19.07 23.25
C VAL A 675 21.11 -18.84 23.98
N ARG A 676 20.69 -17.58 24.06
CA ARG A 676 19.39 -17.19 24.63
C ARG A 676 18.66 -16.26 23.67
N PHE A 677 17.36 -16.43 23.52
CA PHE A 677 16.47 -15.52 22.81
C PHE A 677 15.44 -14.97 23.79
N ALA A 678 15.46 -13.65 23.99
CA ALA A 678 14.50 -12.96 24.84
C ALA A 678 13.49 -12.20 23.96
N PRO A 679 12.33 -12.80 23.66
CA PRO A 679 11.28 -12.09 22.95
C PRO A 679 10.68 -11.01 23.87
N PHE A 680 10.35 -9.87 23.29
CA PHE A 680 9.69 -8.76 24.00
C PHE A 680 8.44 -8.23 23.28
N GLN A 681 8.19 -8.64 22.03
CA GLN A 681 6.94 -8.36 21.33
C GLN A 681 6.51 -9.53 20.44
N LEU A 682 5.20 -9.74 20.37
CA LEU A 682 4.53 -10.55 19.35
C LEU A 682 3.87 -9.56 18.38
N LEU A 683 4.41 -9.45 17.17
CA LEU A 683 4.14 -8.33 16.26
C LEU A 683 2.90 -8.54 15.39
N ALA A 684 2.75 -9.71 14.80
CA ALA A 684 1.65 -10.02 13.87
C ALA A 684 1.38 -11.52 13.78
N VAL A 685 0.14 -11.83 13.43
CA VAL A 685 -0.40 -13.17 13.11
C VAL A 685 -1.33 -13.05 11.89
N ARG A 686 -1.86 -14.17 11.39
CA ARG A 686 -2.83 -14.17 10.29
C ARG A 686 -4.01 -13.24 10.62
N GLY A 687 -4.30 -12.31 9.71
CA GLY A 687 -5.43 -11.37 9.82
C GLY A 687 -5.28 -10.25 10.86
N ARG A 688 -4.24 -10.25 11.72
CA ARG A 688 -4.15 -9.30 12.84
C ARG A 688 -2.72 -8.81 13.13
N SER A 689 -2.56 -7.50 13.16
CA SER A 689 -1.39 -6.81 13.74
C SER A 689 -1.57 -6.74 15.26
N LEU A 690 -0.58 -7.26 16.00
CA LEU A 690 -0.59 -7.33 17.46
C LEU A 690 0.33 -6.28 18.10
N ALA A 691 1.06 -5.50 17.30
CA ALA A 691 2.01 -4.50 17.76
C ALA A 691 1.38 -3.38 18.62
N ALA A 692 0.07 -3.16 18.50
CA ALA A 692 -0.67 -2.18 19.31
C ALA A 692 -1.25 -2.75 20.62
N LEU A 693 -1.16 -4.08 20.84
CA LEU A 693 -1.60 -4.67 22.11
C LEU A 693 -0.78 -4.11 23.27
N PRO A 694 -1.39 -3.88 24.46
CA PRO A 694 -0.67 -3.48 25.65
C PRO A 694 0.52 -4.40 25.95
N HIS A 695 1.62 -3.82 26.43
CA HIS A 695 2.86 -4.56 26.65
C HIS A 695 2.72 -5.65 27.72
N ASP A 696 1.90 -5.46 28.75
CA ASP A 696 1.63 -6.47 29.77
C ASP A 696 0.90 -7.69 29.20
N GLU A 697 -0.06 -7.49 28.29
CA GLU A 697 -0.72 -8.59 27.59
C GLU A 697 0.26 -9.34 26.67
N GLN A 698 1.05 -8.62 25.87
CA GLN A 698 2.06 -9.24 24.99
C GLN A 698 3.08 -10.04 25.80
N LEU A 699 3.60 -9.45 26.88
CA LEU A 699 4.61 -10.08 27.73
C LEU A 699 4.03 -11.26 28.54
N GLY A 700 2.71 -11.31 28.77
CA GLY A 700 2.04 -12.50 29.32
C GLY A 700 2.02 -13.67 28.34
N LEU A 701 1.73 -13.41 27.05
CA LEU A 701 1.80 -14.42 26.01
C LEU A 701 3.22 -14.96 25.83
N LEU A 702 4.21 -14.07 25.88
CA LEU A 702 5.62 -14.42 25.76
C LEU A 702 6.16 -15.19 26.97
N ASP A 703 5.74 -14.86 28.19
CA ASP A 703 6.10 -15.63 29.38
C ASP A 703 5.58 -17.06 29.28
N ARG A 704 4.33 -17.25 28.85
CA ARG A 704 3.76 -18.58 28.62
C ARG A 704 4.54 -19.36 27.54
N LEU A 705 5.02 -18.67 26.51
CA LEU A 705 5.90 -19.27 25.51
C LEU A 705 7.22 -19.74 26.14
N VAL A 706 7.83 -18.95 27.02
CA VAL A 706 9.06 -19.33 27.73
C VAL A 706 8.84 -20.50 28.68
N GLU A 707 7.71 -20.53 29.41
CA GLU A 707 7.33 -21.64 30.29
C GLU A 707 7.24 -22.99 29.55
N HIS A 708 6.91 -22.95 28.26
CA HIS A 708 6.76 -24.11 27.39
C HIS A 708 7.95 -24.32 26.45
N ASP A 709 9.13 -23.74 26.74
CA ASP A 709 10.36 -24.02 25.99
C ASP A 709 11.18 -25.16 26.65
N PRO A 710 11.07 -26.40 26.17
CA PRO A 710 11.84 -27.52 26.70
C PRO A 710 13.34 -27.42 26.38
N ALA A 711 13.73 -26.58 25.41
CA ALA A 711 15.11 -26.49 24.92
C ALA A 711 15.96 -25.45 25.67
N GLY A 712 15.34 -24.62 26.52
CA GLY A 712 16.03 -23.58 27.30
C GLY A 712 16.70 -22.50 26.46
N LEU A 713 16.20 -22.27 25.25
CA LEU A 713 16.59 -21.19 24.36
C LEU A 713 15.95 -19.86 24.81
N LEU A 714 14.69 -19.89 25.24
CA LEU A 714 13.91 -18.72 25.58
C LEU A 714 14.24 -18.20 26.97
N GLN A 715 14.20 -16.88 27.10
CA GLN A 715 14.44 -16.19 28.36
C GLN A 715 13.36 -15.13 28.61
N VAL A 716 12.80 -15.12 29.82
CA VAL A 716 11.84 -14.10 30.25
C VAL A 716 12.52 -12.73 30.28
N THR A 717 11.83 -11.71 29.78
CA THR A 717 12.23 -10.32 29.94
C THR A 717 11.77 -9.80 31.30
N ARG A 718 12.73 -9.57 32.21
CA ARG A 718 12.47 -8.97 33.52
C ARG A 718 11.85 -7.59 33.34
N ARG A 719 10.85 -7.27 34.16
CA ARG A 719 10.07 -6.05 34.00
C ARG A 719 9.47 -5.53 35.30
N LEU A 720 9.14 -4.23 35.29
CA LEU A 720 8.44 -3.53 36.37
C LEU A 720 7.52 -2.46 35.78
N VAL A 721 6.27 -2.38 36.24
CA VAL A 721 5.36 -1.29 35.88
C VAL A 721 5.55 -0.11 36.83
N VAL A 722 5.63 1.09 36.26
CA VAL A 722 5.79 2.35 36.99
C VAL A 722 4.63 3.28 36.67
N ASP A 723 3.97 3.82 37.69
CA ASP A 723 3.07 4.96 37.56
C ASP A 723 3.90 6.26 37.65
N THR A 724 3.92 7.03 36.57
CA THR A 724 4.73 8.25 36.43
C THR A 724 4.21 9.41 37.30
N GLY A 725 2.98 9.32 37.80
CA GLY A 725 2.37 10.27 38.73
C GLY A 725 2.57 9.92 40.21
N ASP A 726 3.06 8.72 40.53
CA ASP A 726 3.32 8.28 41.91
C ASP A 726 4.82 8.27 42.21
N GLU A 727 5.25 9.13 43.13
CA GLU A 727 6.66 9.24 43.55
C GLU A 727 7.21 7.93 44.14
N ALA A 728 6.39 7.13 44.82
CA ALA A 728 6.83 5.85 45.37
C ALA A 728 7.07 4.82 44.27
N SER A 729 6.17 4.75 43.28
CA SER A 729 6.32 3.91 42.10
C SER A 729 7.54 4.31 41.25
N VAL A 730 7.74 5.60 41.02
CA VAL A 730 8.94 6.13 40.33
C VAL A 730 10.22 5.73 41.06
N ARG A 731 10.25 5.83 42.39
CA ARG A 731 11.41 5.43 43.19
C ARG A 731 11.68 3.93 43.07
N ALA A 732 10.66 3.09 43.13
CA ALA A 732 10.80 1.65 42.91
C ALA A 732 11.37 1.33 41.51
N GLY A 733 10.97 2.08 40.49
CA GLY A 733 11.53 2.00 39.14
C GLY A 733 13.02 2.35 39.07
N VAL A 734 13.43 3.41 39.77
CA VAL A 734 14.84 3.82 39.87
C VAL A 734 15.67 2.76 40.60
N ASP A 735 15.19 2.28 41.75
CA ASP A 735 15.90 1.30 42.59
C ASP A 735 16.08 -0.03 41.84
N TRP A 736 15.04 -0.50 41.15
CA TRP A 736 15.11 -1.70 40.30
C TRP A 736 16.16 -1.57 39.19
N TRP A 737 16.23 -0.40 38.54
CA TRP A 737 17.25 -0.12 37.52
C TRP A 737 18.68 -0.06 38.10
N LEU A 738 18.85 0.56 39.27
CA LEU A 738 20.14 0.63 39.95
C LEU A 738 20.64 -0.78 40.34
N GLU A 739 19.76 -1.62 40.89
CA GLU A 739 20.09 -3.00 41.25
C GLU A 739 20.50 -3.81 40.01
N MET A 740 19.71 -3.75 38.95
CA MET A 740 19.96 -4.49 37.70
C MET A 740 21.26 -4.07 37.02
N THR A 741 21.52 -2.76 36.93
CA THR A 741 22.74 -2.25 36.30
C THR A 741 23.99 -2.47 37.15
N ALA A 742 23.86 -2.47 38.48
CA ALA A 742 24.94 -2.86 39.39
C ALA A 742 25.31 -4.35 39.24
N ALA A 743 24.32 -5.22 39.01
CA ALA A 743 24.52 -6.64 38.71
C ALA A 743 25.08 -6.91 37.30
N GLY A 744 25.25 -5.86 36.48
CA GLY A 744 25.87 -5.95 35.16
C GLY A 744 24.92 -6.04 33.97
N GLY A 745 23.63 -5.76 34.17
CA GLY A 745 22.71 -5.51 33.05
C GLY A 745 23.06 -4.22 32.30
N GLU A 746 22.73 -4.16 31.00
CA GLU A 746 22.97 -2.96 30.20
C GLU A 746 22.16 -1.77 30.71
N GLY A 747 20.93 -2.00 31.16
CA GLY A 747 19.97 -0.97 31.57
C GLY A 747 18.55 -1.42 31.27
N MET A 748 17.67 -0.45 30.99
CA MET A 748 16.27 -0.75 30.68
C MET A 748 15.77 0.01 29.46
N VAL A 749 14.67 -0.46 28.91
CA VAL A 749 13.82 0.26 27.96
C VAL A 749 12.52 0.61 28.69
N VAL A 750 12.21 1.90 28.78
CA VAL A 750 10.94 2.39 29.32
C VAL A 750 9.98 2.56 28.16
N LYS A 751 8.82 1.91 28.22
CA LYS A 751 7.78 1.97 27.17
C LYS A 751 6.45 2.38 27.80
N PRO A 752 5.57 3.12 27.09
CA PRO A 752 4.20 3.30 27.54
C PRO A 752 3.54 1.93 27.71
N LEU A 753 2.72 1.72 28.76
CA LEU A 753 2.09 0.40 28.98
C LEU A 753 1.15 0.02 27.83
N ALA A 754 0.36 0.99 27.34
CA ALA A 754 -0.32 0.87 26.06
C ALA A 754 0.73 1.04 24.95
N ALA A 755 0.91 0.08 24.04
CA ALA A 755 2.02 0.12 23.07
C ALA A 755 1.92 1.29 22.07
N LEU A 756 0.70 1.71 21.70
CA LEU A 756 0.44 2.82 20.77
C LEU A 756 -0.24 4.00 21.49
N VAL A 757 0.51 5.08 21.74
CA VAL A 757 0.02 6.25 22.49
C VAL A 757 0.24 7.56 21.74
N ARG A 758 -0.70 8.50 21.92
CA ARG A 758 -0.61 9.87 21.43
C ARG A 758 -0.62 10.87 22.58
N ASP A 759 0.14 11.95 22.42
CA ASP A 759 0.17 13.06 23.37
C ASP A 759 -1.12 13.91 23.30
N GLY A 760 -1.25 14.90 24.19
CA GLY A 760 -2.39 15.82 24.22
C GLY A 760 -2.56 16.69 22.96
N LYS A 761 -1.65 16.62 21.99
CA LYS A 761 -1.72 17.28 20.67
C LYS A 761 -1.98 16.29 19.53
N GLY A 762 -2.25 15.02 19.84
CA GLY A 762 -2.51 13.95 18.87
C GLY A 762 -1.26 13.39 18.18
N ARG A 763 -0.05 13.71 18.65
CA ARG A 763 1.21 13.24 18.07
C ARG A 763 1.64 11.92 18.70
N LEU A 764 2.25 11.03 17.93
CA LEU A 764 2.79 9.77 18.45
C LEU A 764 3.84 10.03 19.54
N VAL A 765 3.72 9.29 20.63
CA VAL A 765 4.70 9.26 21.73
C VAL A 765 5.81 8.25 21.39
N GLN A 766 7.01 8.43 21.95
CA GLN A 766 8.12 7.49 21.75
C GLN A 766 7.72 6.07 22.18
N PRO A 767 7.87 5.05 21.30
CA PRO A 767 7.46 3.67 21.61
C PRO A 767 8.34 3.01 22.65
N GLY A 768 9.56 3.53 22.85
CA GLY A 768 10.45 3.12 23.90
C GLY A 768 11.63 4.07 24.01
N VAL A 769 12.05 4.34 25.25
CA VAL A 769 13.21 5.16 25.57
C VAL A 769 14.22 4.30 26.34
N LYS A 770 15.43 4.16 25.80
CA LYS A 770 16.50 3.44 26.50
C LYS A 770 17.14 4.30 27.59
N VAL A 771 17.41 3.67 28.73
CA VAL A 771 18.09 4.24 29.89
C VAL A 771 19.21 3.27 30.28
N ARG A 772 20.42 3.55 29.83
CA ARG A 772 21.56 2.64 29.97
C ARG A 772 22.34 2.92 31.25
N GLY A 773 22.80 1.84 31.88
CA GLY A 773 23.60 1.85 33.09
C GLY A 773 24.92 2.58 32.92
N ARG A 774 25.41 3.16 34.02
CA ARG A 774 26.68 3.91 34.05
C ARG A 774 27.86 3.07 33.55
N GLU A 775 28.04 1.86 34.07
CA GLU A 775 29.18 1.03 33.68
C GLU A 775 29.09 0.54 32.23
N TYR A 776 27.87 0.27 31.74
CA TYR A 776 27.65 -0.05 30.33
C TYR A 776 28.07 1.09 29.40
N LEU A 777 27.74 2.34 29.75
CA LEU A 777 28.04 3.49 28.89
C LEU A 777 29.54 3.73 28.68
N ARG A 778 30.44 3.11 29.46
CA ARG A 778 31.88 3.09 29.17
C ARG A 778 32.18 2.45 27.81
N ILE A 779 31.42 1.42 27.45
CA ILE A 779 31.54 0.71 26.17
C ILE A 779 31.24 1.67 25.00
N ILE A 780 30.30 2.60 25.20
CA ILE A 780 29.80 3.49 24.14
C ILE A 780 30.57 4.80 24.07
N TYR A 781 30.82 5.44 25.22
CA TYR A 781 31.43 6.77 25.32
C TYR A 781 32.93 6.75 25.64
N GLY A 782 33.49 5.56 25.87
CA GLY A 782 34.89 5.34 26.18
C GLY A 782 35.18 5.17 27.68
N PRO A 783 36.38 4.67 28.03
CA PRO A 783 36.72 4.30 29.41
C PRO A 783 36.63 5.48 30.39
N GLU A 784 37.03 6.67 29.95
CA GLU A 784 37.19 7.87 30.78
C GLU A 784 35.93 8.78 30.80
N TYR A 785 34.78 8.31 30.27
CA TYR A 785 33.62 9.18 30.05
C TYR A 785 32.99 9.70 31.36
N THR A 786 33.15 8.99 32.48
CA THR A 786 32.61 9.36 33.78
C THR A 786 33.37 10.48 34.47
N ARG A 787 34.52 10.92 33.92
CA ARG A 787 35.28 12.05 34.48
C ARG A 787 34.45 13.34 34.38
N PRO A 788 34.46 14.21 35.40
CA PRO A 788 33.61 15.40 35.43
C PRO A 788 33.69 16.26 34.16
N GLU A 789 34.89 16.50 33.66
CA GLU A 789 35.14 17.30 32.46
C GLU A 789 34.59 16.65 31.17
N ASN A 790 34.61 15.32 31.08
CA ASN A 790 34.09 14.58 29.95
C ASN A 790 32.56 14.48 30.03
N LEU A 791 32.04 14.16 31.21
CA LEU A 791 30.62 13.99 31.46
C LEU A 791 29.86 15.28 31.18
N GLU A 792 30.37 16.43 31.65
CA GLU A 792 29.74 17.73 31.41
C GLU A 792 29.72 18.09 29.91
N ARG A 793 30.80 17.79 29.19
CA ARG A 793 30.85 17.99 27.73
C ARG A 793 29.83 17.11 27.01
N LEU A 794 29.65 15.86 27.46
CA LEU A 794 28.72 14.90 26.85
C LEU A 794 27.24 15.19 27.15
N ARG A 795 26.94 15.98 28.19
CA ARG A 795 25.57 16.42 28.49
C ARG A 795 24.97 17.30 27.38
N ASN A 796 25.82 18.00 26.63
CA ASN A 796 25.43 18.83 25.47
C ASN A 796 25.27 17.98 24.19
N ARG A 797 24.30 17.05 24.17
CA ARG A 797 23.99 16.21 22.99
C ARG A 797 22.58 16.51 22.44
N PHE A 798 22.44 16.49 21.12
CA PHE A 798 21.17 16.78 20.45
C PHE A 798 20.39 15.49 20.15
N LEU A 799 19.24 15.30 20.79
CA LEU A 799 18.41 14.09 20.65
C LEU A 799 17.30 14.21 19.59
N GLY A 800 17.02 15.42 19.11
CA GLY A 800 15.84 15.70 18.27
C GLY A 800 15.79 14.86 16.99
N HIS A 801 16.93 14.71 16.31
CA HIS A 801 17.01 13.93 15.08
C HIS A 801 16.75 12.43 15.33
N LYS A 802 17.40 11.84 16.35
CA LYS A 802 17.21 10.42 16.72
C LYS A 802 15.78 10.12 17.18
N ARG A 803 15.16 11.02 17.95
CA ARG A 803 13.75 10.91 18.38
C ARG A 803 12.79 10.96 17.19
N SER A 804 13.06 11.82 16.21
CA SER A 804 12.28 11.91 14.98
C SER A 804 12.42 10.66 14.10
N LEU A 805 13.64 10.14 13.94
CA LEU A 805 13.92 8.87 13.26
C LEU A 805 13.14 7.71 13.88
N ALA A 806 13.23 7.54 15.21
CA ALA A 806 12.53 6.49 15.93
C ALA A 806 11.01 6.50 15.69
N LEU A 807 10.38 7.68 15.69
CA LEU A 807 8.93 7.80 15.43
C LEU A 807 8.57 7.49 13.97
N ARG A 808 9.35 7.98 13.01
CA ARG A 808 9.11 7.71 11.58
C ARG A 808 9.26 6.24 11.25
N GLU A 809 10.35 5.62 11.72
CA GLU A 809 10.60 4.19 11.53
C GLU A 809 9.55 3.34 12.25
N TYR A 810 9.12 3.74 13.46
CA TYR A 810 8.07 3.02 14.17
C TYR A 810 6.73 3.08 13.42
N ALA A 811 6.35 4.25 12.90
CA ALA A 811 5.14 4.38 12.08
C ALA A 811 5.19 3.53 10.80
N LEU A 812 6.37 3.45 10.15
CA LEU A 812 6.59 2.58 9.00
C LEU A 812 6.55 1.09 9.38
N GLY A 813 7.16 0.71 10.51
CA GLY A 813 7.11 -0.66 11.02
C GLY A 813 5.69 -1.12 11.33
N LEU A 814 4.88 -0.27 11.98
CA LEU A 814 3.46 -0.54 12.22
C LEU A 814 2.68 -0.69 10.90
N GLU A 815 2.91 0.21 9.94
CA GLU A 815 2.26 0.14 8.64
C GLU A 815 2.63 -1.14 7.88
N ALA A 816 3.89 -1.59 7.95
CA ALA A 816 4.31 -2.87 7.35
C ALA A 816 3.59 -4.06 7.99
N LEU A 817 3.44 -4.06 9.32
CA LEU A 817 2.73 -5.11 10.06
C LEU A 817 1.23 -5.13 9.77
N ASP A 818 0.59 -3.97 9.68
CA ASP A 818 -0.83 -3.87 9.33
C ASP A 818 -1.07 -4.40 7.90
N ARG A 819 -0.24 -3.99 6.93
CA ARG A 819 -0.29 -4.49 5.54
C ARG A 819 -0.05 -6.00 5.46
N LEU A 820 0.89 -6.52 6.26
CA LEU A 820 1.17 -7.95 6.36
C LEU A 820 -0.02 -8.71 6.96
N ALA A 821 -0.65 -8.16 8.00
CA ALA A 821 -1.82 -8.79 8.63
C ALA A 821 -3.03 -8.83 7.69
N GLU A 822 -3.25 -7.76 6.92
CA GLU A 822 -4.38 -7.59 5.97
C GLU A 822 -4.18 -8.29 4.61
N ASP A 823 -3.06 -8.99 4.43
CA ASP A 823 -2.69 -9.66 3.17
C ASP A 823 -2.68 -8.69 1.96
N GLU A 824 -2.10 -7.50 2.16
CA GLU A 824 -1.75 -6.61 1.07
C GLU A 824 -0.61 -7.19 0.22
N PRO A 825 -0.49 -6.81 -1.07
CA PRO A 825 0.61 -7.24 -1.93
C PRO A 825 2.00 -6.98 -1.35
N LEU A 826 2.95 -7.87 -1.66
CA LEU A 826 4.32 -7.78 -1.14
C LEU A 826 4.99 -6.42 -1.37
N TRP A 827 4.81 -5.80 -2.54
CA TRP A 827 5.36 -4.48 -2.83
C TRP A 827 4.84 -3.40 -1.88
N ARG A 828 3.57 -3.48 -1.43
CA ARG A 828 2.98 -2.55 -0.44
C ARG A 828 3.62 -2.73 0.92
N ILE A 829 3.79 -3.97 1.37
CA ILE A 829 4.49 -4.26 2.63
C ILE A 829 5.92 -3.70 2.54
N HIS A 830 6.59 -3.94 1.42
CA HIS A 830 7.96 -3.51 1.20
C HIS A 830 8.17 -2.02 1.01
N GLU A 831 7.20 -1.24 0.53
CA GLU A 831 7.31 0.22 0.56
C GLU A 831 7.67 0.71 1.97
N ALA A 832 7.02 0.16 2.99
CA ALA A 832 7.27 0.52 4.38
C ALA A 832 8.56 -0.10 4.93
N VAL A 833 8.82 -1.38 4.66
CA VAL A 833 10.04 -2.07 5.11
C VAL A 833 11.31 -1.42 4.53
N PHE A 834 11.34 -1.14 3.22
CA PHE A 834 12.46 -0.45 2.58
C PHE A 834 12.62 0.97 3.10
N ALA A 835 11.52 1.67 3.39
CA ALA A 835 11.59 3.00 3.96
C ALA A 835 12.27 2.98 5.34
N VAL A 836 12.00 1.99 6.21
CA VAL A 836 12.73 1.84 7.49
C VAL A 836 14.23 1.70 7.24
N LEU A 837 14.63 0.81 6.33
CA LEU A 837 16.04 0.58 6.01
C LEU A 837 16.72 1.82 5.42
N ALA A 838 16.00 2.61 4.62
CA ALA A 838 16.48 3.86 4.04
C ALA A 838 16.65 4.94 5.10
N LEU A 839 15.73 5.04 6.06
CA LEU A 839 15.85 5.98 7.18
C LEU A 839 17.04 5.63 8.09
N GLU A 840 17.34 4.35 8.29
CA GLU A 840 18.51 3.90 9.05
C GLU A 840 19.86 4.30 8.41
N SER A 841 19.89 4.66 7.12
CA SER A 841 21.09 5.22 6.48
C SER A 841 21.23 6.73 6.68
N GLU A 842 20.28 7.42 7.33
CA GLU A 842 20.44 8.83 7.70
C GLU A 842 21.57 8.97 8.76
N PRO A 843 22.52 9.91 8.57
CA PRO A 843 23.63 10.07 9.49
C PRO A 843 23.15 10.58 10.85
N VAL A 844 23.36 9.79 11.89
CA VAL A 844 23.06 10.13 13.28
C VAL A 844 24.23 9.76 14.18
N ASP A 845 24.34 10.40 15.35
CA ASP A 845 25.36 10.06 16.34
C ASP A 845 25.21 8.58 16.76
N PRO A 846 26.20 7.71 16.47
CA PRO A 846 26.11 6.28 16.71
C PRO A 846 26.12 5.90 18.19
N ARG A 847 26.46 6.84 19.08
CA ARG A 847 26.43 6.64 20.53
C ARG A 847 25.01 6.68 21.09
N LEU A 848 24.08 7.28 20.35
CA LEU A 848 22.72 7.56 20.83
C LEU A 848 21.87 6.33 20.92
#